data_AF-A0AAU5GE89-F1
#
_entry.id   AF-A0AAU5GE89-F1
#
_cell.length_a   1.000
_cell.length_b   1.000
_cell.length_c   1.000
_cell.angle_alpha   90.00
_cell.angle_beta   90.00
_cell.angle_gamma   90.00
#
_symmetry.space_group_name_H-M   'P 1'
#
loop_
_entity.id
_entity.type
_entity.pdbx_description
1 polymer ?
#
loop_
_entity_poly.entity_id
_entity_poly.type
_entity_poly.pdbx_seq_one_letter_code
_entity_poly.pdbx_strand_id
1 'polypeptide(L)'
;MNADDIASCEIHPPLGIARVGNSPGEFFVGPEAPGVGVDPAGGFKDSEGRVKRQAARFRVYAYDKDHNVLGEVTAAEAEIRWTVELANAKGAWFKFNGRNNPSDQPENRRNGHIDPADPQARASLVIAPGPRSVEGVHADGTGARFDSGKFLGTTVSLGELRTDEAGRLLVLGGYGRSASVKPDNPVLHYANNDHWFDDTSDGPVTATVTVSGGRSVPVKPAWVLVAPPDFAPDITNLVTLYDVAREAAERAGSLPPEREVSFTRDIHPLLARICRYRWVNRNALRGHGTGGSADFLDAYRLARLASNAPEDAPFRKAVFARLRAPGAQDVTQANYSFMPQLAGDGGDPVDGNPRRWFALLPGQYERMRRWAEGDFVADGTNPAEPVPLTDLPPAEQPHALVRAALEACVGGPFFPGIEMTFIADEPETWQGPFRLREELAAGDVTKHMAVPWQGDFFQCNTHWWPAQRPDDVLPEEQYRTLIRAATKAAGQLSELDTARKPWARGLGLQVMRPVDLARRPGETAQQYLERVSEFNETVRGSNDMVDKWSSLGFVTARAGAGGEKVFVETERARQAGLSDREWLYVLQHPDRFPEQAQAARQYAQEVLDRAAAAQADDPSLPLTLRPFRFSADALESRLQRIYTDILEWVESYDPATDDMFRTRRDVVERIRQYAPFNLLDGAWLRNITPAGPISEVHAFLFSIWMDETGNGNPALNHANIYSGLMHSVGLYLPPVDSYEFATLPEMLDSAYTLPAFELAISQHSQEFFPELLGMTLNLEWEVLWLRPTVKLLEYHGIDPQFYTLHIGIDNAADGHGAKARDAVLLYLEAVYNSGGEAAVQEQWQRIWNGYVAFARTGTLYDDLSNLLKFPPTPEMRLVDVVKRKAAFASLNHGEKQLGENRIDNWFLDPPGLLNELQESGLISAGDPEKSTFFELTTSTGPMYKVFTDDELELWREWTRSLGAQPPPAELTPLEAMILLVDTLRRRQAGNTAHTNVVISGPDPADPGRTRTESVAWWFAQPTGSLLAAIAHSDNRLVSPGHPEESSFLSDLLAPANAMGRAFAAVVPGTNRTGRDITVEWIAAGCPLPDLAPPRSQVMVTPPVLSEAMAQAFADGGVSRPKVRGMGPVH
;
A
#
# COMPACT_ATOMS: atom_id res chain seq x y z
N MET A 1 -50.04 -19.75 22.68
CA MET A 1 -50.47 -20.15 21.32
C MET A 1 -51.10 -21.54 21.41
N ASN A 2 -52.24 -21.79 20.77
CA ASN A 2 -52.79 -23.14 20.65
C ASN A 2 -52.25 -23.78 19.34
N ALA A 3 -51.71 -24.99 19.43
CA ALA A 3 -51.14 -25.67 18.27
C ALA A 3 -52.15 -25.88 17.16
N ASP A 4 -53.44 -26.06 17.46
CA ASP A 4 -54.49 -26.29 16.44
C ASP A 4 -54.79 -25.05 15.58
N ASP A 5 -54.45 -23.85 16.06
CA ASP A 5 -54.69 -22.60 15.33
C ASP A 5 -53.60 -22.31 14.28
N ILE A 6 -52.48 -23.06 14.31
CA ILE A 6 -51.34 -22.87 13.41
C ILE A 6 -51.66 -23.46 12.04
N ALA A 7 -51.90 -22.59 11.05
CA ALA A 7 -52.14 -22.94 9.66
C ALA A 7 -50.83 -23.07 8.86
N SER A 8 -49.87 -22.18 9.09
CA SER A 8 -48.56 -22.19 8.46
C SER A 8 -47.51 -21.53 9.35
N CYS A 9 -46.24 -21.73 9.00
CA CYS A 9 -45.10 -21.08 9.61
C CYS A 9 -44.25 -20.35 8.57
N GLU A 10 -43.50 -19.35 8.99
CA GLU A 10 -42.49 -18.69 8.16
C GLU A 10 -41.19 -18.50 8.92
N ILE A 11 -40.07 -18.64 8.19
CA ILE A 11 -38.74 -18.36 8.71
C ILE A 11 -38.45 -16.86 8.57
N HIS A 12 -37.99 -16.25 9.68
CA HIS A 12 -37.62 -14.83 9.77
C HIS A 12 -36.21 -14.64 10.36
N PRO A 13 -35.42 -13.67 9.86
CA PRO A 13 -35.73 -12.84 8.69
C PRO A 13 -35.77 -13.69 7.40
N PRO A 14 -36.56 -13.31 6.37
CA PRO A 14 -36.57 -14.00 5.07
C PRO A 14 -35.22 -13.99 4.36
N LEU A 15 -34.38 -12.98 4.64
CA LEU A 15 -32.99 -12.87 4.20
C LEU A 15 -32.12 -12.52 5.41
N GLY A 16 -31.37 -13.50 5.92
CA GLY A 16 -30.46 -13.33 7.06
C GLY A 16 -29.04 -12.97 6.63
N ILE A 17 -28.33 -12.21 7.48
CA ILE A 17 -26.98 -11.71 7.19
C ILE A 17 -26.00 -12.24 8.24
N ALA A 18 -25.18 -13.19 7.82
CA ALA A 18 -24.01 -13.65 8.56
C ALA A 18 -22.76 -12.93 8.01
N ARG A 19 -21.71 -12.80 8.83
CA ARG A 19 -20.44 -12.19 8.41
C ARG A 19 -19.26 -13.04 8.84
N VAL A 20 -18.27 -13.12 7.95
CA VAL A 20 -17.03 -13.87 8.20
C VAL A 20 -16.22 -13.27 9.36
N GLY A 21 -15.41 -14.10 10.02
CA GLY A 21 -14.60 -13.73 11.18
C GLY A 21 -13.56 -14.80 11.47
N ASN A 22 -12.30 -14.43 11.72
CA ASN A 22 -11.20 -15.39 11.89
C ASN A 22 -11.09 -15.96 13.32
N SER A 23 -11.97 -15.60 14.26
CA SER A 23 -12.03 -16.26 15.56
C SER A 23 -12.54 -17.71 15.40
N PRO A 24 -11.80 -18.72 15.89
CA PRO A 24 -12.17 -20.12 15.72
C PRO A 24 -13.43 -20.50 16.50
N GLY A 25 -13.63 -19.90 17.68
CA GLY A 25 -14.69 -20.31 18.62
C GLY A 25 -15.69 -19.22 18.98
N GLU A 26 -15.32 -17.95 18.90
CA GLU A 26 -16.16 -16.84 19.37
C GLU A 26 -16.97 -16.20 18.23
N PHE A 27 -18.21 -15.84 18.56
CA PHE A 27 -19.16 -15.23 17.63
C PHE A 27 -20.18 -14.38 18.39
N PHE A 28 -20.97 -13.59 17.66
CA PHE A 28 -22.11 -12.85 18.19
C PHE A 28 -23.29 -12.91 17.21
N VAL A 29 -24.49 -12.59 17.67
CA VAL A 29 -25.69 -12.52 16.81
C VAL A 29 -25.81 -11.12 16.22
N GLY A 30 -26.13 -11.04 14.92
CA GLY A 30 -26.36 -9.77 14.24
C GLY A 30 -27.58 -8.99 14.76
N PRO A 31 -27.87 -7.81 14.19
CA PRO A 31 -29.00 -6.98 14.60
C PRO A 31 -30.35 -7.71 14.47
N GLU A 32 -31.21 -7.59 15.49
CA GLU A 32 -32.54 -8.23 15.51
C GLU A 32 -33.70 -7.23 15.67
N ALA A 33 -33.41 -5.95 15.89
CA ALA A 33 -34.40 -4.89 15.94
C ALA A 33 -33.88 -3.60 15.27
N PRO A 34 -34.71 -2.85 14.52
CA PRO A 34 -34.29 -1.63 13.85
C PRO A 34 -33.75 -0.58 14.82
N GLY A 35 -32.60 0.01 14.50
CA GLY A 35 -31.96 1.04 15.32
C GLY A 35 -31.31 0.56 16.62
N VAL A 36 -31.44 -0.73 16.97
CA VAL A 36 -30.74 -1.33 18.12
C VAL A 36 -29.37 -1.81 17.63
N GLY A 37 -28.31 -1.15 18.10
CA GLY A 37 -26.92 -1.51 17.77
C GLY A 37 -26.51 -2.86 18.34
N VAL A 38 -25.43 -3.42 17.82
CA VAL A 38 -24.83 -4.67 18.30
C VAL A 38 -23.62 -4.34 19.16
N ASP A 39 -23.59 -4.81 20.40
CA ASP A 39 -22.47 -4.63 21.33
C ASP A 39 -22.05 -6.00 21.88
N PRO A 40 -21.19 -6.75 21.14
CA PRO A 40 -20.79 -8.09 21.53
C PRO A 40 -20.02 -8.09 22.85
N ALA A 41 -20.29 -9.07 23.71
CA ALA A 41 -19.55 -9.22 24.96
C ALA A 41 -18.04 -9.34 24.70
N GLY A 42 -17.26 -8.44 25.30
CA GLY A 42 -15.80 -8.37 25.11
C GLY A 42 -15.35 -7.72 23.81
N GLY A 43 -16.24 -7.10 23.03
CA GLY A 43 -15.93 -6.44 21.76
C GLY A 43 -16.11 -7.33 20.53
N PHE A 44 -15.89 -6.76 19.34
CA PHE A 44 -15.98 -7.44 18.05
C PHE A 44 -14.84 -8.42 17.78
N LYS A 45 -13.78 -8.38 18.59
CA LYS A 45 -12.64 -9.29 18.52
C LYS A 45 -12.51 -10.15 19.77
N ASP A 46 -11.86 -11.30 19.63
CA ASP A 46 -11.49 -12.13 20.76
C ASP A 46 -10.21 -11.62 21.46
N SER A 47 -9.84 -12.28 22.55
CA SER A 47 -8.66 -11.89 23.35
C SER A 47 -7.32 -11.96 22.61
N GLU A 48 -7.26 -12.66 21.47
CA GLU A 48 -6.08 -12.73 20.59
C GLU A 48 -6.15 -11.70 19.45
N GLY A 49 -7.18 -10.85 19.42
CA GLY A 49 -7.36 -9.84 18.39
C GLY A 49 -7.91 -10.37 17.06
N ARG A 50 -8.53 -11.57 17.06
CA ARG A 50 -9.22 -12.12 15.88
C ARG A 50 -10.67 -11.67 15.85
N VAL A 51 -11.20 -11.36 14.67
CA VAL A 51 -12.59 -10.92 14.46
C VAL A 51 -13.57 -12.06 14.76
N LYS A 52 -14.53 -11.80 15.65
CA LYS A 52 -15.64 -12.72 15.94
C LYS A 52 -16.56 -12.82 14.73
N ARG A 53 -17.06 -14.02 14.45
CA ARG A 53 -18.06 -14.23 13.38
C ARG A 53 -19.40 -13.59 13.77
N GLN A 54 -20.10 -12.99 12.82
CA GLN A 54 -21.50 -12.59 13.03
C GLN A 54 -22.41 -13.73 12.56
N ALA A 55 -23.21 -14.26 13.47
CA ALA A 55 -24.22 -15.27 13.18
C ALA A 55 -25.54 -14.61 12.74
N ALA A 56 -26.14 -15.16 11.68
CA ALA A 56 -27.54 -14.90 11.36
C ALA A 56 -28.42 -15.82 12.22
N ARG A 57 -29.26 -15.24 13.09
CA ARG A 57 -30.23 -16.00 13.87
C ARG A 57 -31.57 -16.06 13.14
N PHE A 58 -32.07 -17.27 12.88
CA PHE A 58 -33.36 -17.51 12.27
C PHE A 58 -34.37 -18.03 13.27
N ARG A 59 -35.60 -17.55 13.13
CA ARG A 59 -36.75 -17.83 13.99
C ARG A 59 -37.90 -18.34 13.14
N VAL A 60 -38.77 -19.16 13.72
CA VAL A 60 -40.01 -19.60 13.08
C VAL A 60 -41.17 -18.83 13.70
N TYR A 61 -42.00 -18.18 12.90
CA TYR A 61 -43.25 -17.56 13.35
C TYR A 61 -44.45 -18.33 12.81
N ALA A 62 -45.43 -18.60 13.66
CA ALA A 62 -46.69 -19.23 13.31
C ALA A 62 -47.73 -18.21 12.86
N TYR A 63 -48.54 -18.60 11.88
CA TYR A 63 -49.63 -17.82 11.31
C TYR A 63 -50.94 -18.61 11.35
N ASP A 64 -52.03 -17.91 11.59
CA ASP A 64 -53.38 -18.47 11.41
C ASP A 64 -53.78 -18.51 9.93
N LYS A 65 -55.00 -19.01 9.66
CA LYS A 65 -55.56 -19.11 8.30
C LYS A 65 -55.79 -17.75 7.61
N ASP A 66 -55.89 -16.68 8.38
CA ASP A 66 -56.13 -15.31 7.93
C ASP A 66 -54.79 -14.53 7.84
N HIS A 67 -53.67 -15.24 8.04
CA HIS A 67 -52.31 -14.75 7.99
C HIS A 67 -51.94 -13.74 9.10
N ASN A 68 -52.61 -13.82 10.26
CA ASN A 68 -52.20 -13.09 11.45
C ASN A 68 -51.08 -13.83 12.18
N VAL A 69 -50.12 -13.08 12.73
CA VAL A 69 -49.02 -13.65 13.51
C VAL A 69 -49.54 -14.14 14.87
N LEU A 70 -49.36 -15.42 15.15
CA LEU A 70 -49.70 -16.03 16.44
C LEU A 70 -48.55 -15.91 17.45
N GLY A 71 -47.30 -15.83 16.97
CA GLY A 71 -46.08 -15.72 17.77
C GLY A 71 -44.93 -16.58 17.24
N GLU A 72 -43.79 -16.52 17.92
CA GLU A 72 -42.62 -17.38 17.65
C GLU A 72 -42.91 -18.83 18.07
N VAL A 73 -42.42 -19.80 17.28
CA VAL A 73 -42.42 -21.23 17.58
C VAL A 73 -40.99 -21.64 17.91
N THR A 74 -40.80 -22.22 19.10
CA THR A 74 -39.50 -22.67 19.60
C THR A 74 -39.50 -24.19 19.85
N ALA A 75 -38.36 -24.73 20.29
CA ALA A 75 -38.26 -26.12 20.73
C ALA A 75 -39.19 -26.49 21.90
N ALA A 76 -39.77 -25.49 22.60
CA ALA A 76 -40.77 -25.73 23.64
C ALA A 76 -42.15 -26.09 23.07
N GLU A 77 -42.50 -25.60 21.88
CA GLU A 77 -43.81 -25.81 21.25
C GLU A 77 -43.79 -26.89 20.15
N ALA A 78 -42.64 -27.10 19.49
CA ALA A 78 -42.53 -27.98 18.34
C ALA A 78 -41.15 -28.64 18.21
N GLU A 79 -41.08 -29.77 17.52
CA GLU A 79 -39.83 -30.29 16.99
C GLU A 79 -39.47 -29.50 15.73
N ILE A 80 -38.29 -28.87 15.74
CA ILE A 80 -37.80 -28.03 14.65
C ILE A 80 -36.49 -28.63 14.13
N ARG A 81 -36.50 -29.05 12.86
CA ARG A 81 -35.32 -29.51 12.14
C ARG A 81 -34.96 -28.51 11.06
N TRP A 82 -33.83 -27.84 11.22
CA TRP A 82 -33.31 -26.86 10.26
C TRP A 82 -32.47 -27.55 9.20
N THR A 83 -32.53 -27.07 7.96
CA THR A 83 -31.63 -27.48 6.87
C THR A 83 -31.20 -26.26 6.07
N VAL A 84 -29.88 -26.10 5.92
CA VAL A 84 -29.27 -25.00 5.17
C VAL A 84 -28.33 -25.58 4.13
N GLU A 85 -28.34 -25.02 2.93
CA GLU A 85 -27.35 -25.29 1.90
C GLU A 85 -26.58 -24.00 1.62
N LEU A 86 -25.24 -24.04 1.66
CA LEU A 86 -24.37 -22.92 1.33
C LEU A 86 -23.51 -23.27 0.15
N ALA A 87 -23.31 -22.32 -0.76
CA ALA A 87 -22.29 -22.44 -1.80
C ALA A 87 -21.66 -21.09 -2.14
N ASN A 88 -20.45 -21.16 -2.71
CA ASN A 88 -19.77 -20.03 -3.34
C ASN A 88 -19.53 -20.35 -4.81
N ALA A 89 -20.20 -19.62 -5.70
CA ALA A 89 -20.10 -19.81 -7.14
C ALA A 89 -19.29 -18.69 -7.85
N LYS A 90 -18.59 -17.82 -7.10
CA LYS A 90 -17.89 -16.65 -7.64
C LYS A 90 -16.86 -17.02 -8.70
N GLY A 91 -16.06 -18.06 -8.46
CA GLY A 91 -15.02 -18.52 -9.38
C GLY A 91 -15.59 -19.12 -10.67
N ALA A 92 -16.84 -19.60 -10.65
CA ALA A 92 -17.55 -20.18 -11.78
C ALA A 92 -18.38 -19.16 -12.58
N TRP A 93 -18.46 -17.91 -12.13
CA TRP A 93 -19.33 -16.89 -12.71
C TRP A 93 -18.61 -16.00 -13.75
N PHE A 94 -19.35 -15.04 -14.28
CA PHE A 94 -18.83 -14.03 -15.20
C PHE A 94 -18.00 -12.97 -14.48
N LYS A 95 -17.05 -12.36 -15.21
CA LYS A 95 -16.30 -11.21 -14.72
C LYS A 95 -17.26 -10.04 -14.47
N PHE A 96 -17.07 -9.37 -13.35
CA PHE A 96 -17.82 -8.16 -13.01
C PHE A 96 -17.16 -6.95 -13.69
N ASN A 97 -17.87 -6.30 -14.61
CA ASN A 97 -17.41 -5.12 -15.34
C ASN A 97 -18.30 -3.88 -15.06
N GLY A 98 -19.08 -3.92 -13.98
CA GLY A 98 -20.13 -2.94 -13.67
C GLY A 98 -21.51 -3.33 -14.19
N ARG A 99 -22.56 -2.87 -13.51
CA ARG A 99 -23.96 -3.13 -13.89
C ARG A 99 -24.29 -2.72 -15.33
N ASN A 100 -23.64 -1.67 -15.81
CA ASN A 100 -23.88 -1.10 -17.15
C ASN A 100 -23.07 -1.76 -18.27
N ASN A 101 -22.25 -2.77 -17.96
CA ASN A 101 -21.46 -3.51 -18.94
C ASN A 101 -21.52 -5.04 -18.66
N PRO A 102 -22.73 -5.63 -18.56
CA PRO A 102 -22.85 -7.06 -18.35
C PRO A 102 -22.45 -7.81 -19.62
N SER A 103 -21.79 -8.95 -19.47
CA SER A 103 -21.51 -9.86 -20.58
C SER A 103 -21.69 -11.31 -20.12
N ASP A 104 -22.59 -12.01 -20.80
CA ASP A 104 -22.92 -13.42 -20.65
C ASP A 104 -22.16 -14.31 -21.65
N GLN A 105 -21.25 -13.70 -22.43
CA GLN A 105 -20.46 -14.43 -23.40
C GLN A 105 -19.50 -15.41 -22.69
N PRO A 106 -19.36 -16.65 -23.17
CA PRO A 106 -18.51 -17.67 -22.54
C PRO A 106 -17.08 -17.21 -22.23
N GLU A 107 -16.47 -16.40 -23.10
CA GLU A 107 -15.14 -15.81 -22.93
C GLU A 107 -15.03 -14.79 -21.79
N ASN A 108 -16.15 -14.23 -21.33
CA ASN A 108 -16.20 -13.31 -20.19
C ASN A 108 -16.30 -14.05 -18.84
N ARG A 109 -16.24 -15.38 -18.82
CA ARG A 109 -16.21 -16.14 -17.56
C ARG A 109 -14.90 -15.91 -16.80
N ARG A 110 -14.99 -15.83 -15.47
CA ARG A 110 -13.83 -16.04 -14.60
C ARG A 110 -13.32 -17.47 -14.77
N ASN A 111 -12.03 -17.66 -14.60
CA ASN A 111 -11.33 -18.92 -14.88
C ASN A 111 -11.60 -19.40 -16.32
N GLY A 112 -11.53 -18.47 -17.29
CA GLY A 112 -11.86 -18.74 -18.69
C GLY A 112 -10.91 -19.72 -19.38
N HIS A 113 -9.77 -20.01 -18.76
CA HIS A 113 -8.85 -21.07 -19.18
C HIS A 113 -9.44 -22.48 -18.98
N ILE A 114 -10.46 -22.64 -18.12
CA ILE A 114 -11.26 -23.86 -18.01
C ILE A 114 -12.37 -23.78 -19.02
N ASP A 115 -12.45 -24.78 -19.91
CA ASP A 115 -13.39 -24.82 -21.03
C ASP A 115 -14.81 -24.43 -20.56
N PRO A 116 -15.34 -23.28 -21.02
CA PRO A 116 -16.70 -22.85 -20.71
C PRO A 116 -17.78 -23.86 -21.14
N ALA A 117 -17.48 -24.73 -22.11
CA ALA A 117 -18.37 -25.76 -22.62
C ALA A 117 -18.31 -27.09 -21.86
N ASP A 118 -17.42 -27.24 -20.86
CA ASP A 118 -17.32 -28.44 -20.01
C ASP A 118 -17.98 -28.19 -18.64
N PRO A 119 -19.24 -28.63 -18.42
CA PRO A 119 -19.93 -28.40 -17.16
C PRO A 119 -19.28 -29.10 -15.97
N GLN A 120 -18.62 -30.25 -16.20
CA GLN A 120 -17.99 -31.02 -15.13
C GLN A 120 -16.71 -30.33 -14.65
N ALA A 121 -15.90 -29.81 -15.57
CA ALA A 121 -14.74 -29.00 -15.22
C ALA A 121 -15.16 -27.70 -14.54
N ARG A 122 -16.19 -27.01 -15.07
CA ARG A 122 -16.71 -25.77 -14.47
C ARG A 122 -17.30 -25.96 -13.07
N ALA A 123 -17.90 -27.12 -12.77
CA ALA A 123 -18.42 -27.43 -11.44
C ALA A 123 -17.32 -27.43 -10.36
N SER A 124 -16.06 -27.69 -10.72
CA SER A 124 -14.92 -27.64 -9.79
C SER A 124 -14.55 -26.23 -9.31
N LEU A 125 -15.16 -25.19 -9.91
CA LEU A 125 -15.00 -23.78 -9.54
C LEU A 125 -16.09 -23.30 -8.55
N VAL A 126 -17.04 -24.17 -8.19
CA VAL A 126 -18.09 -23.89 -7.20
C VAL A 126 -17.76 -24.62 -5.92
N ILE A 127 -17.64 -23.88 -4.81
CA ILE A 127 -17.50 -24.48 -3.48
C ILE A 127 -18.90 -24.85 -2.99
N ALA A 128 -19.26 -26.14 -3.08
CA ALA A 128 -20.56 -26.64 -2.69
C ALA A 128 -20.43 -27.88 -1.76
N PRO A 129 -20.36 -27.70 -0.44
CA PRO A 129 -20.35 -28.80 0.55
C PRO A 129 -21.67 -29.56 0.64
N GLY A 130 -22.74 -29.09 0.00
CA GLY A 130 -24.10 -29.62 0.08
C GLY A 130 -24.82 -29.23 1.37
N PRO A 131 -26.10 -29.63 1.53
CA PRO A 131 -26.90 -29.25 2.67
C PRO A 131 -26.39 -29.83 4.00
N ARG A 132 -26.63 -29.11 5.09
CA ARG A 132 -26.43 -29.55 6.48
C ARG A 132 -27.71 -29.33 7.26
N SER A 133 -27.94 -30.19 8.26
CA SER A 133 -29.11 -30.10 9.13
C SER A 133 -28.70 -30.05 10.59
N VAL A 134 -29.49 -29.35 11.40
CA VAL A 134 -29.31 -29.26 12.85
C VAL A 134 -30.69 -29.21 13.52
N GLU A 135 -30.80 -29.78 14.71
CA GLU A 135 -32.04 -29.87 15.49
C GLU A 135 -31.72 -29.87 16.98
N GLY A 136 -32.76 -29.67 17.80
CA GLY A 136 -32.63 -29.59 19.26
C GLY A 136 -32.08 -28.26 19.75
N VAL A 137 -31.85 -28.18 21.07
CA VAL A 137 -31.32 -26.99 21.75
C VAL A 137 -29.81 -27.12 21.93
N HIS A 138 -29.09 -26.00 21.92
CA HIS A 138 -27.64 -25.95 22.17
C HIS A 138 -26.78 -26.85 21.27
N ALA A 139 -27.20 -27.08 20.02
CA ALA A 139 -26.36 -27.81 19.07
C ALA A 139 -25.11 -26.96 18.76
N ASP A 140 -23.93 -27.56 18.94
CA ASP A 140 -22.63 -26.87 18.87
C ASP A 140 -21.98 -26.89 17.48
N GLY A 141 -22.68 -27.46 16.49
CA GLY A 141 -22.21 -27.61 15.11
C GLY A 141 -21.53 -28.94 14.82
N THR A 142 -21.36 -29.83 15.80
CA THR A 142 -20.88 -31.19 15.57
C THR A 142 -21.79 -31.91 14.56
N GLY A 143 -21.23 -32.32 13.41
CA GLY A 143 -21.97 -32.96 12.32
C GLY A 143 -22.71 -32.01 11.36
N ALA A 144 -22.69 -30.70 11.62
CA ALA A 144 -23.36 -29.68 10.80
C ALA A 144 -22.39 -28.60 10.26
N ARG A 145 -21.13 -28.97 10.03
CA ARG A 145 -20.09 -28.11 9.44
C ARG A 145 -20.07 -28.22 7.92
N PHE A 146 -19.83 -27.09 7.26
CA PHE A 146 -19.67 -26.98 5.81
C PHE A 146 -18.19 -27.08 5.41
N ASP A 147 -17.48 -28.11 5.88
CA ASP A 147 -16.02 -28.28 5.76
C ASP A 147 -15.57 -29.23 4.63
N SER A 148 -16.51 -29.70 3.81
CA SER A 148 -16.25 -30.63 2.70
C SER A 148 -16.25 -29.98 1.31
N GLY A 149 -16.48 -28.66 1.23
CA GLY A 149 -16.51 -27.91 -0.03
C GLY A 149 -15.12 -27.83 -0.65
N LYS A 150 -15.04 -27.77 -1.99
CA LYS A 150 -13.76 -27.71 -2.69
C LYS A 150 -13.77 -26.69 -3.82
N PHE A 151 -12.64 -26.01 -4.00
CA PHE A 151 -12.33 -25.19 -5.17
C PHE A 151 -11.07 -25.73 -5.83
N LEU A 152 -11.18 -26.23 -7.06
CA LEU A 152 -10.06 -26.82 -7.82
C LEU A 152 -9.24 -27.84 -6.99
N GLY A 153 -9.93 -28.68 -6.21
CA GLY A 153 -9.33 -29.70 -5.34
C GLY A 153 -8.92 -29.22 -3.94
N THR A 154 -8.84 -27.92 -3.71
CA THR A 154 -8.51 -27.33 -2.40
C THR A 154 -9.76 -27.29 -1.52
N THR A 155 -9.65 -27.78 -0.27
CA THR A 155 -10.79 -27.81 0.66
C THR A 155 -11.02 -26.43 1.28
N VAL A 156 -12.28 -25.99 1.28
CA VAL A 156 -12.72 -24.68 1.78
C VAL A 156 -13.93 -24.87 2.70
N SER A 157 -13.87 -24.30 3.90
CA SER A 157 -14.99 -24.31 4.83
C SER A 157 -15.88 -23.09 4.60
N LEU A 158 -17.19 -23.28 4.48
CA LEU A 158 -18.17 -22.19 4.35
C LEU A 158 -18.88 -21.84 5.67
N GLY A 159 -18.47 -22.46 6.78
CA GLY A 159 -19.03 -22.20 8.11
C GLY A 159 -19.70 -23.41 8.76
N GLU A 160 -20.68 -23.16 9.62
CA GLU A 160 -21.37 -24.18 10.43
C GLU A 160 -22.76 -23.74 10.90
N LEU A 161 -23.61 -24.73 11.22
CA LEU A 161 -24.93 -24.51 11.83
C LEU A 161 -24.90 -24.82 13.32
N ARG A 162 -25.57 -23.98 14.12
CA ARG A 162 -25.78 -24.20 15.55
C ARG A 162 -27.23 -23.95 15.93
N THR A 163 -27.61 -24.31 17.15
CA THR A 163 -28.87 -23.87 17.74
C THR A 163 -28.67 -23.22 19.10
N ASP A 164 -29.51 -22.22 19.41
CA ASP A 164 -29.53 -21.59 20.74
C ASP A 164 -30.36 -22.42 21.75
N GLU A 165 -30.54 -21.88 22.96
CA GLU A 165 -31.32 -22.50 24.04
C GLU A 165 -32.80 -22.75 23.70
N ALA A 166 -33.35 -22.03 22.72
CA ALA A 166 -34.73 -22.15 22.28
C ALA A 166 -34.86 -22.98 20.98
N GLY A 167 -33.75 -23.54 20.47
CA GLY A 167 -33.73 -24.28 19.21
C GLY A 167 -33.80 -23.38 17.98
N ARG A 168 -33.52 -22.07 18.12
CA ARG A 168 -33.39 -21.15 16.98
C ARG A 168 -32.12 -21.46 16.24
N LEU A 169 -32.16 -21.36 14.92
CA LEU A 169 -30.99 -21.62 14.08
C LEU A 169 -30.02 -20.45 14.15
N LEU A 170 -28.73 -20.76 14.32
CA LEU A 170 -27.62 -19.86 14.12
C LEU A 170 -26.83 -20.34 12.91
N VAL A 171 -26.75 -19.51 11.87
CA VAL A 171 -25.86 -19.75 10.73
C VAL A 171 -24.60 -18.93 10.92
N LEU A 172 -23.46 -19.59 11.10
CA LEU A 172 -22.15 -18.96 11.13
C LEU A 172 -21.47 -19.17 9.79
N GLY A 173 -20.96 -18.09 9.20
CA GLY A 173 -20.21 -18.14 7.94
C GLY A 173 -18.79 -18.69 8.07
N GLY A 174 -18.03 -18.56 6.98
CA GLY A 174 -16.60 -18.87 6.93
C GLY A 174 -15.73 -18.01 7.86
N TYR A 175 -14.42 -18.24 7.78
CA TYR A 175 -13.41 -17.63 8.63
C TYR A 175 -12.73 -16.40 8.00
N GLY A 176 -13.19 -15.95 6.83
CA GLY A 176 -12.62 -14.84 6.07
C GLY A 176 -11.35 -15.23 5.32
N ARG A 177 -11.20 -16.52 5.00
CA ARG A 177 -10.06 -17.07 4.28
C ARG A 177 -10.24 -16.87 2.78
N SER A 178 -9.20 -16.33 2.17
CA SER A 178 -9.04 -16.25 0.72
C SER A 178 -7.67 -16.74 0.31
N ALA A 179 -7.58 -17.43 -0.82
CA ALA A 179 -6.31 -17.92 -1.34
C ALA A 179 -6.41 -18.17 -2.85
N SER A 180 -5.25 -18.24 -3.49
CA SER A 180 -5.14 -18.80 -4.84
C SER A 180 -4.70 -20.26 -4.79
N VAL A 181 -5.23 -21.08 -5.71
CA VAL A 181 -4.73 -22.45 -5.94
C VAL A 181 -3.52 -22.48 -6.86
N LYS A 182 -3.14 -21.33 -7.44
CA LYS A 182 -1.96 -21.16 -8.27
C LYS A 182 -0.86 -20.49 -7.45
N PRO A 183 0.37 -21.06 -7.38
CA PRO A 183 1.51 -20.40 -6.76
C PRO A 183 1.79 -19.03 -7.40
N ASP A 184 2.29 -18.08 -6.60
CA ASP A 184 2.69 -16.74 -7.04
C ASP A 184 1.62 -16.00 -7.86
N ASN A 185 0.36 -16.13 -7.47
CA ASN A 185 -0.77 -15.54 -8.19
C ASN A 185 -1.43 -14.44 -7.35
N PRO A 186 -0.86 -13.22 -7.35
CA PRO A 186 -1.39 -12.12 -6.54
C PRO A 186 -2.78 -11.65 -7.00
N VAL A 187 -3.46 -10.90 -6.12
CA VAL A 187 -4.66 -10.14 -6.46
C VAL A 187 -4.23 -8.96 -7.33
N LEU A 188 -4.69 -8.93 -8.57
CA LEU A 188 -4.32 -7.97 -9.60
C LEU A 188 -5.48 -7.07 -10.05
N HIS A 189 -6.69 -7.43 -9.65
CA HIS A 189 -7.91 -6.71 -9.99
C HIS A 189 -8.85 -6.73 -8.80
N TYR A 190 -9.63 -5.67 -8.56
CA TYR A 190 -10.53 -5.59 -7.41
C TYR A 190 -11.54 -6.75 -7.36
N ALA A 191 -12.19 -7.06 -8.49
CA ALA A 191 -13.23 -8.10 -8.53
C ALA A 191 -12.88 -9.43 -9.22
N ASN A 192 -11.93 -9.48 -10.15
CA ASN A 192 -11.84 -10.57 -11.14
C ASN A 192 -10.45 -11.21 -11.16
N ASN A 193 -10.21 -12.17 -10.27
CA ASN A 193 -8.92 -12.85 -10.16
C ASN A 193 -9.09 -14.36 -10.41
N ASP A 194 -8.50 -14.86 -11.49
CA ASP A 194 -8.51 -16.29 -11.81
C ASP A 194 -7.70 -17.10 -10.79
N HIS A 195 -8.08 -18.36 -10.57
CA HIS A 195 -7.54 -19.29 -9.57
C HIS A 195 -7.75 -18.89 -8.10
N TRP A 196 -8.42 -17.78 -7.82
CA TRP A 196 -8.74 -17.36 -6.46
C TRP A 196 -10.09 -17.88 -5.98
N PHE A 197 -10.18 -18.12 -4.67
CA PHE A 197 -11.43 -18.36 -3.95
C PHE A 197 -11.48 -17.56 -2.65
N ASP A 198 -12.68 -17.44 -2.09
CA ASP A 198 -12.92 -16.98 -0.73
C ASP A 198 -13.99 -17.86 -0.06
N ASP A 199 -14.24 -17.64 1.23
CA ASP A 199 -15.20 -18.40 2.04
C ASP A 199 -16.48 -17.62 2.40
N THR A 200 -16.79 -16.57 1.63
CA THR A 200 -18.15 -16.03 1.60
C THR A 200 -19.08 -16.99 0.86
N SER A 201 -20.38 -16.88 1.06
CA SER A 201 -21.35 -17.81 0.46
C SER A 201 -22.77 -17.30 0.59
N ASP A 202 -23.71 -17.97 -0.06
CA ASP A 202 -25.13 -17.81 0.22
C ASP A 202 -25.90 -19.10 -0.05
N GLY A 203 -27.13 -19.17 0.46
CA GLY A 203 -28.05 -20.22 0.07
C GLY A 203 -29.32 -20.34 0.91
N PRO A 204 -30.18 -21.31 0.57
CA PRO A 204 -31.51 -21.45 1.17
C PRO A 204 -31.47 -21.96 2.60
N VAL A 205 -32.41 -21.46 3.41
CA VAL A 205 -32.67 -21.88 4.79
C VAL A 205 -34.09 -22.44 4.85
N THR A 206 -34.20 -23.70 5.23
CA THR A 206 -35.48 -24.43 5.33
C THR A 206 -35.64 -25.04 6.72
N ALA A 207 -36.89 -25.33 7.10
CA ALA A 207 -37.18 -26.01 8.35
C ALA A 207 -38.37 -26.97 8.19
N THR A 208 -38.32 -28.08 8.92
CA THR A 208 -39.50 -28.92 9.18
C THR A 208 -39.98 -28.63 10.60
N VAL A 209 -41.26 -28.34 10.77
CA VAL A 209 -41.88 -28.03 12.06
C VAL A 209 -42.98 -29.04 12.35
N THR A 210 -42.83 -29.80 13.43
CA THR A 210 -43.80 -30.78 13.89
C THR A 210 -44.37 -30.37 15.25
N VAL A 211 -45.64 -29.99 15.28
CA VAL A 211 -46.32 -29.55 16.51
C VAL A 211 -46.90 -30.75 17.28
N SER A 212 -47.41 -30.51 18.49
CA SER A 212 -48.00 -31.53 19.37
C SER A 212 -49.01 -32.43 18.64
N GLY A 213 -48.90 -33.75 18.82
CA GLY A 213 -49.72 -34.74 18.10
C GLY A 213 -49.13 -35.22 16.76
N GLY A 214 -47.92 -34.77 16.39
CA GLY A 214 -47.18 -35.25 15.21
C GLY A 214 -47.59 -34.57 13.90
N ARG A 215 -48.30 -33.44 13.98
CA ARG A 215 -48.77 -32.70 12.80
C ARG A 215 -47.63 -31.85 12.23
N SER A 216 -47.26 -32.13 10.98
CA SER A 216 -46.33 -31.28 10.22
C SER A 216 -47.02 -30.01 9.75
N VAL A 217 -46.35 -28.87 9.91
CA VAL A 217 -46.84 -27.54 9.51
C VAL A 217 -46.06 -27.06 8.28
N PRO A 218 -46.72 -26.54 7.22
CA PRO A 218 -46.02 -25.94 6.09
C PRO A 218 -45.17 -24.74 6.54
N VAL A 219 -43.90 -24.70 6.12
CA VAL A 219 -42.96 -23.62 6.46
C VAL A 219 -42.50 -22.90 5.20
N LYS A 220 -42.63 -21.57 5.13
CA LYS A 220 -42.02 -20.79 4.05
C LYS A 220 -40.51 -20.60 4.29
N PRO A 221 -39.65 -20.93 3.30
CA PRO A 221 -38.20 -20.93 3.46
C PRO A 221 -37.60 -19.52 3.39
N ALA A 222 -36.44 -19.33 4.02
CA ALA A 222 -35.65 -18.10 3.98
C ALA A 222 -34.35 -18.31 3.20
N TRP A 223 -33.48 -17.31 3.21
CA TRP A 223 -32.14 -17.35 2.62
C TRP A 223 -31.13 -16.73 3.58
N VAL A 224 -29.85 -17.10 3.45
CA VAL A 224 -28.75 -16.50 4.20
C VAL A 224 -27.66 -16.00 3.26
N LEU A 225 -27.14 -14.81 3.52
CA LEU A 225 -25.91 -14.30 2.92
C LEU A 225 -24.79 -14.34 3.96
N VAL A 226 -23.63 -14.84 3.58
CA VAL A 226 -22.39 -14.75 4.34
C VAL A 226 -21.51 -13.69 3.68
N ALA A 227 -21.37 -12.54 4.31
CA ALA A 227 -20.72 -11.36 3.76
C ALA A 227 -19.39 -11.02 4.47
N PRO A 228 -18.61 -10.04 3.96
CA PRO A 228 -17.52 -9.43 4.69
C PRO A 228 -17.94 -8.84 6.04
N PRO A 229 -17.00 -8.60 6.98
CA PRO A 229 -17.31 -7.93 8.25
C PRO A 229 -17.88 -6.51 8.06
N ASP A 230 -18.69 -6.07 9.01
CA ASP A 230 -19.11 -4.67 9.14
C ASP A 230 -18.16 -3.95 10.09
N PHE A 231 -17.29 -3.11 9.56
CA PHE A 231 -16.31 -2.40 10.38
C PHE A 231 -16.86 -1.10 10.99
N ALA A 232 -18.12 -0.74 10.75
CA ALA A 232 -18.76 0.41 11.38
C ALA A 232 -20.25 0.16 11.68
N PRO A 233 -20.58 -0.86 12.50
CA PRO A 233 -21.95 -1.36 12.65
C PRO A 233 -22.96 -0.34 13.23
N ASP A 234 -22.47 0.73 13.86
CA ASP A 234 -23.33 1.81 14.37
C ASP A 234 -23.61 2.91 13.33
N ILE A 235 -23.05 2.80 12.12
CA ILE A 235 -23.17 3.79 11.04
C ILE A 235 -23.94 3.15 9.88
N THR A 236 -25.14 3.67 9.62
CA THR A 236 -26.03 3.14 8.58
C THR A 236 -25.74 3.78 7.22
N ASN A 237 -25.72 2.95 6.16
CA ASN A 237 -25.61 3.42 4.78
C ASN A 237 -26.74 4.42 4.41
N LEU A 238 -26.43 5.41 3.56
CA LEU A 238 -27.40 6.40 3.08
C LEU A 238 -28.62 5.71 2.43
N VAL A 239 -28.34 4.78 1.52
CA VAL A 239 -29.31 3.85 0.93
C VAL A 239 -28.94 2.45 1.40
N THR A 240 -29.87 1.76 2.06
CA THR A 240 -29.66 0.40 2.60
C THR A 240 -30.26 -0.66 1.68
N LEU A 241 -29.87 -1.92 1.88
CA LEU A 241 -30.49 -3.03 1.15
C LEU A 241 -32.00 -3.14 1.44
N TYR A 242 -32.44 -2.74 2.64
CA TYR A 242 -33.86 -2.62 2.97
C TYR A 242 -34.57 -1.60 2.06
N ASP A 243 -33.97 -0.43 1.85
CA ASP A 243 -34.53 0.63 1.01
C ASP A 243 -34.72 0.15 -0.44
N VAL A 244 -33.72 -0.56 -0.98
CA VAL A 244 -33.73 -1.13 -2.33
C VAL A 244 -34.78 -2.22 -2.47
N ALA A 245 -34.79 -3.22 -1.57
CA ALA A 245 -35.73 -4.33 -1.64
C ALA A 245 -37.18 -3.86 -1.46
N ARG A 246 -37.42 -2.86 -0.60
CA ARG A 246 -38.73 -2.24 -0.43
C ARG A 246 -39.20 -1.57 -1.72
N GLU A 247 -38.34 -0.77 -2.37
CA GLU A 247 -38.72 -0.08 -3.60
C GLU A 247 -38.86 -1.04 -4.80
N ALA A 248 -38.07 -2.12 -4.86
CA ALA A 248 -38.27 -3.19 -5.83
C ALA A 248 -39.64 -3.86 -5.66
N ALA A 249 -40.06 -4.12 -4.42
CA ALA A 249 -41.38 -4.67 -4.11
C ALA A 249 -42.52 -3.69 -4.46
N GLU A 250 -42.33 -2.39 -4.22
CA GLU A 250 -43.28 -1.34 -4.64
C GLU A 250 -43.43 -1.30 -6.16
N ARG A 251 -42.33 -1.36 -6.91
CA ARG A 251 -42.36 -1.41 -8.39
C ARG A 251 -42.97 -2.70 -8.93
N ALA A 252 -42.79 -3.82 -8.25
CA ALA A 252 -43.42 -5.09 -8.57
C ALA A 252 -44.93 -5.11 -8.26
N GLY A 253 -45.44 -4.12 -7.51
CA GLY A 253 -46.82 -4.09 -7.03
C GLY A 253 -47.12 -5.07 -5.90
N SER A 254 -46.09 -5.70 -5.31
CA SER A 254 -46.24 -6.64 -4.19
C SER A 254 -46.23 -5.97 -2.83
N LEU A 255 -45.82 -4.69 -2.77
CA LEU A 255 -45.95 -3.82 -1.60
C LEU A 255 -46.63 -2.50 -2.05
N PRO A 256 -47.73 -2.05 -1.42
CA PRO A 256 -48.33 -0.77 -1.77
C PRO A 256 -47.41 0.39 -1.36
N PRO A 257 -47.25 1.42 -2.22
CA PRO A 257 -46.45 2.58 -1.86
C PRO A 257 -47.14 3.40 -0.77
N GLU A 258 -46.35 3.85 0.21
CA GLU A 258 -46.82 4.74 1.27
C GLU A 258 -47.16 6.12 0.69
N ARG A 259 -48.38 6.62 0.94
CA ARG A 259 -48.87 7.85 0.32
C ARG A 259 -48.53 9.10 1.12
N GLU A 260 -48.49 8.97 2.44
CA GLU A 260 -48.17 10.06 3.34
C GLU A 260 -46.66 10.13 3.54
N VAL A 261 -46.04 11.31 3.44
CA VAL A 261 -44.62 11.50 3.75
C VAL A 261 -44.52 11.98 5.20
N SER A 262 -43.77 11.28 6.05
CA SER A 262 -43.49 11.67 7.43
C SER A 262 -42.06 12.19 7.53
N PHE A 263 -41.85 13.26 8.31
CA PHE A 263 -40.50 13.77 8.52
C PHE A 263 -39.65 12.76 9.29
N THR A 264 -40.12 12.28 10.44
CA THR A 264 -39.33 11.37 11.30
C THR A 264 -39.08 10.01 10.65
N ARG A 265 -40.02 9.50 9.84
CA ARG A 265 -39.93 8.19 9.18
C ARG A 265 -39.13 8.23 7.88
N ASP A 266 -39.35 9.24 7.02
CA ASP A 266 -38.87 9.20 5.64
C ASP A 266 -37.73 10.18 5.34
N ILE A 267 -37.65 11.30 6.06
CA ILE A 267 -36.70 12.39 5.76
C ILE A 267 -35.55 12.41 6.76
N HIS A 268 -35.86 12.37 8.06
CA HIS A 268 -34.87 12.39 9.13
C HIS A 268 -33.79 11.30 8.96
N PRO A 269 -34.11 10.02 8.59
CA PRO A 269 -33.08 9.02 8.39
C PRO A 269 -32.05 9.39 7.32
N LEU A 270 -32.47 9.99 6.19
CA LEU A 270 -31.55 10.41 5.12
C LEU A 270 -30.61 11.52 5.59
N LEU A 271 -31.16 12.52 6.30
CA LEU A 271 -30.38 13.63 6.87
C LEU A 271 -29.40 13.12 7.94
N ALA A 272 -29.83 12.19 8.79
CA ALA A 272 -29.00 11.64 9.86
C ALA A 272 -27.90 10.71 9.33
N ARG A 273 -28.20 9.84 8.36
CA ARG A 273 -27.24 8.91 7.74
C ARG A 273 -26.09 9.67 7.09
N ILE A 274 -26.38 10.67 6.26
CA ILE A 274 -25.32 11.47 5.62
C ILE A 274 -24.51 12.29 6.62
N CYS A 275 -25.14 12.79 7.70
CA CYS A 275 -24.40 13.47 8.76
C CYS A 275 -23.45 12.54 9.53
N ARG A 276 -23.84 11.27 9.74
CA ARG A 276 -22.98 10.28 10.41
C ARG A 276 -21.76 9.87 9.59
N TYR A 277 -21.78 10.04 8.26
CA TYR A 277 -20.61 9.75 7.42
C TYR A 277 -19.39 10.60 7.81
N ARG A 278 -19.57 11.74 8.50
CA ARG A 278 -18.46 12.56 9.06
C ARG A 278 -17.44 11.79 9.92
N TRP A 279 -17.86 10.66 10.47
CA TRP A 279 -17.04 9.85 11.37
C TRP A 279 -16.19 8.81 10.64
N VAL A 280 -16.55 8.51 9.40
CA VAL A 280 -15.95 7.45 8.57
C VAL A 280 -15.44 7.96 7.22
N ASN A 281 -15.72 9.22 6.88
CA ASN A 281 -15.35 9.83 5.62
C ASN A 281 -15.05 11.32 5.81
N ARG A 282 -13.82 11.72 5.47
CA ARG A 282 -13.34 13.09 5.63
C ARG A 282 -14.03 14.08 4.69
N ASN A 283 -14.52 13.65 3.52
CA ASN A 283 -15.28 14.52 2.61
C ASN A 283 -16.62 14.90 3.24
N ALA A 284 -17.34 13.92 3.78
CA ALA A 284 -18.58 14.15 4.51
C ALA A 284 -18.36 15.06 5.74
N LEU A 285 -17.24 14.91 6.44
CA LEU A 285 -16.90 15.74 7.61
C LEU A 285 -16.82 17.24 7.29
N ARG A 286 -16.35 17.63 6.10
CA ARG A 286 -16.20 19.05 5.72
C ARG A 286 -17.53 19.79 5.68
N GLY A 287 -18.59 19.13 5.19
CA GLY A 287 -19.93 19.72 5.07
C GLY A 287 -20.84 19.42 6.27
N HIS A 288 -20.79 18.20 6.77
CA HIS A 288 -21.70 17.66 7.78
C HIS A 288 -21.08 17.53 9.19
N GLY A 289 -19.83 17.96 9.38
CA GLY A 289 -19.19 18.08 10.68
C GLY A 289 -19.84 19.16 11.55
N THR A 290 -19.52 19.16 12.85
CA THR A 290 -20.13 20.08 13.81
C THR A 290 -19.92 21.54 13.40
N GLY A 291 -21.00 22.30 13.29
CA GLY A 291 -20.96 23.72 12.88
C GLY A 291 -20.81 23.93 11.37
N GLY A 292 -20.74 22.86 10.58
CA GLY A 292 -20.76 22.92 9.12
C GLY A 292 -22.07 23.48 8.58
N SER A 293 -22.04 23.99 7.34
CA SER A 293 -23.22 24.54 6.67
C SER A 293 -24.31 23.48 6.43
N ALA A 294 -23.94 22.20 6.38
CA ALA A 294 -24.82 21.06 6.18
C ALA A 294 -24.87 20.13 7.41
N ASP A 295 -24.57 20.63 8.61
CA ASP A 295 -24.84 19.91 9.87
C ASP A 295 -26.35 19.88 10.12
N PHE A 296 -27.04 18.88 9.55
CA PHE A 296 -28.50 18.78 9.61
C PHE A 296 -29.03 18.34 10.98
N LEU A 297 -28.14 17.87 11.86
CA LEU A 297 -28.48 17.42 13.21
C LEU A 297 -28.32 18.52 14.26
N ASP A 298 -27.77 19.68 13.89
CA ASP A 298 -27.84 20.89 14.71
C ASP A 298 -29.29 21.22 15.08
N ALA A 299 -29.56 21.48 16.36
CA ALA A 299 -30.91 21.62 16.88
C ALA A 299 -31.70 22.77 16.20
N TYR A 300 -31.05 23.89 15.89
CA TYR A 300 -31.70 25.01 15.22
C TYR A 300 -32.05 24.66 13.77
N ARG A 301 -31.11 24.07 13.04
CA ARG A 301 -31.34 23.67 11.65
C ARG A 301 -32.36 22.54 11.55
N LEU A 302 -32.28 21.53 12.40
CA LEU A 302 -33.18 20.38 12.40
C LEU A 302 -34.64 20.80 12.63
N ALA A 303 -34.90 21.72 13.57
CA ALA A 303 -36.24 22.25 13.82
C ALA A 303 -36.86 22.92 12.58
N ARG A 304 -36.05 23.68 11.81
CA ARG A 304 -36.47 24.30 10.55
C ARG A 304 -36.74 23.25 9.47
N LEU A 305 -35.90 22.23 9.38
CA LEU A 305 -36.03 21.14 8.39
C LEU A 305 -37.26 20.27 8.68
N ALA A 306 -37.64 20.10 9.96
CA ALA A 306 -38.82 19.35 10.40
C ALA A 306 -40.14 20.12 10.24
N SER A 307 -40.09 21.44 10.07
CA SER A 307 -41.26 22.30 9.92
C SER A 307 -41.73 22.34 8.47
N ASN A 308 -43.04 22.23 8.24
CA ASN A 308 -43.67 22.45 6.93
C ASN A 308 -44.18 23.90 6.74
N ALA A 309 -43.87 24.81 7.67
CA ALA A 309 -44.25 26.21 7.59
C ALA A 309 -43.63 26.90 6.35
N PRO A 310 -44.33 27.86 5.70
CA PRO A 310 -43.82 28.57 4.52
C PRO A 310 -42.50 29.33 4.76
N GLU A 311 -42.31 29.91 5.94
CA GLU A 311 -41.09 30.64 6.33
C GLU A 311 -39.85 29.75 6.42
N ASP A 312 -40.02 28.45 6.65
CA ASP A 312 -38.93 27.48 6.74
C ASP A 312 -38.64 26.80 5.39
N ALA A 313 -39.47 27.06 4.36
CA ALA A 313 -39.28 26.51 3.02
C ALA A 313 -37.90 26.79 2.40
N PRO A 314 -37.25 27.97 2.59
CA PRO A 314 -35.89 28.20 2.09
C PRO A 314 -34.86 27.19 2.60
N PHE A 315 -34.96 26.73 3.85
CA PHE A 315 -34.05 25.72 4.41
C PHE A 315 -34.20 24.39 3.68
N ARG A 316 -35.45 23.93 3.51
CA ARG A 316 -35.73 22.64 2.84
C ARG A 316 -35.36 22.67 1.36
N LYS A 317 -35.70 23.76 0.66
CA LYS A 317 -35.38 23.97 -0.76
C LYS A 317 -33.87 24.05 -1.01
N ALA A 318 -33.11 24.67 -0.10
CA ALA A 318 -31.65 24.73 -0.22
C ALA A 318 -31.01 23.33 -0.16
N VAL A 319 -31.51 22.45 0.71
CA VAL A 319 -31.05 21.05 0.77
C VAL A 319 -31.44 20.30 -0.50
N PHE A 320 -32.70 20.37 -0.91
CA PHE A 320 -33.18 19.67 -2.10
C PHE A 320 -32.47 20.10 -3.40
N ALA A 321 -32.17 21.40 -3.54
CA ALA A 321 -31.47 21.93 -4.72
C ALA A 321 -30.05 21.37 -4.91
N ARG A 322 -29.47 20.73 -3.89
CA ARG A 322 -28.17 20.06 -3.96
C ARG A 322 -28.30 18.59 -4.34
N LEU A 323 -29.50 17.99 -4.30
CA LEU A 323 -29.67 16.56 -4.57
C LEU A 323 -29.63 16.28 -6.08
N ARG A 324 -28.90 15.24 -6.45
CA ARG A 324 -28.87 14.72 -7.82
C ARG A 324 -30.18 14.02 -8.15
N ALA A 325 -30.78 14.37 -9.27
CA ALA A 325 -31.99 13.71 -9.76
C ALA A 325 -31.67 12.28 -10.23
N PRO A 326 -32.35 11.24 -9.71
CA PRO A 326 -32.08 9.86 -10.11
C PRO A 326 -32.50 9.62 -11.56
N GLY A 327 -31.70 8.82 -12.28
CA GLY A 327 -31.96 8.45 -13.68
C GLY A 327 -31.71 9.56 -14.71
N ALA A 328 -31.43 10.80 -14.29
CA ALA A 328 -31.12 11.89 -15.20
C ALA A 328 -29.74 11.67 -15.87
N GLN A 329 -29.67 11.81 -17.20
CA GLN A 329 -28.39 11.97 -17.93
C GLN A 329 -27.93 13.43 -17.92
N ASP A 330 -28.32 14.19 -16.89
CA ASP A 330 -28.01 15.61 -16.77
C ASP A 330 -26.55 15.78 -16.35
N VAL A 331 -25.71 16.04 -17.35
CA VAL A 331 -24.27 16.25 -17.17
C VAL A 331 -23.97 17.45 -16.26
N THR A 332 -24.89 18.40 -16.09
CA THR A 332 -24.69 19.59 -15.24
C THR A 332 -24.74 19.25 -13.75
N GLN A 333 -25.32 18.10 -13.37
CA GLN A 333 -25.37 17.60 -11.99
C GLN A 333 -24.25 16.59 -11.68
N ALA A 334 -23.44 16.23 -12.67
CA ALA A 334 -22.36 15.26 -12.54
C ALA A 334 -21.06 15.97 -12.14
N ASN A 335 -21.01 16.52 -10.93
CA ASN A 335 -19.83 17.16 -10.34
C ASN A 335 -19.97 17.23 -8.81
N TYR A 336 -18.93 17.72 -8.14
CA TYR A 336 -18.87 17.90 -6.68
C TYR A 336 -19.85 18.95 -6.12
N SER A 337 -20.54 19.73 -6.96
CA SER A 337 -21.61 20.62 -6.49
C SER A 337 -22.93 19.90 -6.22
N PHE A 338 -23.05 18.60 -6.46
CA PHE A 338 -24.28 17.85 -6.16
C PHE A 338 -24.03 16.70 -5.20
N MET A 339 -25.08 16.36 -4.46
CA MET A 339 -25.09 15.37 -3.40
C MET A 339 -25.90 14.13 -3.80
N PRO A 340 -25.50 12.96 -3.29
CA PRO A 340 -24.29 12.72 -2.49
C PRO A 340 -23.01 12.76 -3.36
N GLN A 341 -21.88 13.15 -2.75
CA GLN A 341 -20.54 13.08 -3.35
C GLN A 341 -19.97 11.66 -3.21
N LEU A 342 -20.70 10.68 -3.73
CA LEU A 342 -20.32 9.26 -3.74
C LEU A 342 -20.29 8.75 -5.19
N ALA A 343 -19.53 7.70 -5.43
CA ALA A 343 -19.43 7.00 -6.70
C ALA A 343 -20.77 6.37 -7.10
N GLY A 344 -21.04 6.31 -8.40
CA GLY A 344 -22.23 5.64 -8.94
C GLY A 344 -21.94 4.23 -9.45
N ASP A 345 -22.95 3.57 -10.01
CA ASP A 345 -22.84 2.23 -10.62
C ASP A 345 -21.94 2.19 -11.88
N GLY A 346 -21.41 3.34 -12.32
CA GLY A 346 -20.50 3.48 -13.45
C GLY A 346 -19.00 3.52 -13.09
N GLY A 347 -18.64 3.38 -11.82
CA GLY A 347 -17.27 3.51 -11.32
C GLY A 347 -17.03 4.85 -10.59
N ASP A 348 -15.76 5.17 -10.34
CA ASP A 348 -15.35 6.37 -9.61
C ASP A 348 -15.89 7.67 -10.26
N PRO A 349 -16.22 8.71 -9.46
CA PRO A 349 -16.78 9.96 -9.94
C PRO A 349 -15.92 10.61 -11.04
N VAL A 350 -16.57 11.06 -12.12
CA VAL A 350 -15.95 11.83 -13.20
C VAL A 350 -16.90 12.95 -13.60
N ASP A 351 -16.39 14.18 -13.65
CA ASP A 351 -17.18 15.35 -14.01
C ASP A 351 -17.80 15.20 -15.40
N GLY A 352 -19.07 15.60 -15.52
CA GLY A 352 -19.84 15.46 -16.76
C GLY A 352 -20.32 14.03 -17.08
N ASN A 353 -20.06 13.02 -16.22
CA ASN A 353 -20.56 11.65 -16.42
C ASN A 353 -21.55 11.21 -15.32
N PRO A 354 -22.87 11.40 -15.52
CA PRO A 354 -23.90 11.12 -14.50
C PRO A 354 -23.91 9.69 -13.96
N ARG A 355 -23.47 8.69 -14.73
CA ARG A 355 -23.48 7.28 -14.31
C ARG A 355 -22.43 6.98 -13.23
N ARG A 356 -21.41 7.83 -13.12
CA ARG A 356 -20.32 7.71 -12.15
C ARG A 356 -20.59 8.43 -10.84
N TRP A 357 -21.76 9.04 -10.69
CA TRP A 357 -22.18 9.72 -9.47
C TRP A 357 -23.41 9.05 -8.86
N PHE A 358 -23.39 8.87 -7.55
CA PHE A 358 -24.52 8.27 -6.84
C PHE A 358 -25.72 9.22 -6.78
N ALA A 359 -26.92 8.65 -6.71
CA ALA A 359 -28.17 9.36 -6.45
C ALA A 359 -29.03 8.55 -5.48
N LEU A 360 -29.94 9.21 -4.77
CA LEU A 360 -30.95 8.52 -3.97
C LEU A 360 -31.85 7.65 -4.87
N LEU A 361 -32.54 6.67 -4.29
CA LEU A 361 -33.55 5.92 -5.02
C LEU A 361 -34.68 6.84 -5.50
N PRO A 362 -35.32 6.57 -6.66
CA PRO A 362 -36.44 7.37 -7.17
C PRO A 362 -37.51 7.69 -6.12
N GLY A 363 -37.92 6.69 -5.33
CA GLY A 363 -38.90 6.88 -4.26
C GLY A 363 -38.40 7.77 -3.11
N GLN A 364 -37.14 7.63 -2.72
CA GLN A 364 -36.51 8.49 -1.70
C GLN A 364 -36.39 9.94 -2.20
N TYR A 365 -35.97 10.14 -3.46
CA TYR A 365 -35.88 11.46 -4.06
C TYR A 365 -37.24 12.14 -4.15
N GLU A 366 -38.30 11.42 -4.54
CA GLU A 366 -39.66 11.96 -4.59
C GLU A 366 -40.17 12.37 -3.20
N ARG A 367 -39.88 11.60 -2.15
CA ARG A 367 -40.18 12.01 -0.76
C ARG A 367 -39.43 13.27 -0.36
N MET A 368 -38.16 13.41 -0.73
CA MET A 368 -37.37 14.63 -0.52
C MET A 368 -37.96 15.83 -1.29
N ARG A 369 -38.49 15.63 -2.51
CA ARG A 369 -39.15 16.69 -3.29
C ARG A 369 -40.42 17.18 -2.59
N ARG A 370 -41.30 16.26 -2.19
CA ARG A 370 -42.54 16.59 -1.45
C ARG A 370 -42.25 17.29 -0.12
N TRP A 371 -41.24 16.82 0.62
CA TRP A 371 -40.75 17.49 1.82
C TRP A 371 -40.28 18.93 1.55
N ALA A 372 -39.49 19.14 0.50
CA ALA A 372 -39.01 20.47 0.12
C ALA A 372 -40.15 21.44 -0.24
N GLU A 373 -41.25 20.91 -0.78
CA GLU A 373 -42.47 21.66 -1.11
C GLU A 373 -43.39 21.90 0.09
N GLY A 374 -43.16 21.19 1.21
CA GLY A 374 -44.01 21.26 2.40
C GLY A 374 -45.16 20.25 2.44
N ASP A 375 -45.20 19.30 1.50
CA ASP A 375 -46.18 18.21 1.44
C ASP A 375 -45.70 16.99 2.25
N PHE A 376 -45.67 17.15 3.57
CA PHE A 376 -45.32 16.11 4.52
C PHE A 376 -45.94 16.38 5.90
N VAL A 377 -46.03 15.33 6.72
CA VAL A 377 -46.41 15.40 8.13
C VAL A 377 -45.21 15.83 8.96
N ALA A 378 -45.30 17.01 9.56
CA ALA A 378 -44.33 17.55 10.51
C ALA A 378 -44.54 16.93 11.90
N ASP A 379 -44.15 15.66 12.05
CA ASP A 379 -44.34 14.82 13.25
C ASP A 379 -43.25 15.00 14.32
N GLY A 380 -42.44 16.07 14.22
CA GLY A 380 -41.43 16.45 15.22
C GLY A 380 -40.00 16.21 14.75
N THR A 381 -39.03 16.45 15.65
CA THR A 381 -37.59 16.31 15.35
C THR A 381 -36.99 15.01 15.85
N ASN A 382 -37.71 14.28 16.70
CA ASN A 382 -37.18 13.11 17.39
C ASN A 382 -37.78 11.85 16.74
N PRO A 383 -36.96 10.98 16.12
CA PRO A 383 -37.44 9.67 15.71
C PRO A 383 -37.86 8.85 16.94
N ALA A 384 -38.70 7.84 16.73
CA ALA A 384 -39.02 6.88 17.78
C ALA A 384 -37.74 6.22 18.31
N GLU A 385 -37.66 6.07 19.63
CA GLU A 385 -36.54 5.35 20.26
C GLU A 385 -36.52 3.89 19.80
N PRO A 386 -35.34 3.31 19.55
CA PRO A 386 -35.21 1.89 19.22
C PRO A 386 -35.81 1.01 20.33
N VAL A 387 -36.64 0.04 19.94
CA VAL A 387 -37.29 -0.89 20.86
C VAL A 387 -36.69 -2.29 20.65
N PRO A 388 -36.24 -2.98 21.72
CA PRO A 388 -35.78 -4.36 21.62
C PRO A 388 -36.86 -5.28 21.05
N LEU A 389 -36.45 -6.31 20.30
CA LEU A 389 -37.39 -7.23 19.63
C LEU A 389 -38.39 -7.86 20.61
N THR A 390 -37.96 -8.21 21.82
CA THR A 390 -38.79 -8.85 22.85
C THR A 390 -39.92 -7.96 23.35
N ASP A 391 -39.77 -6.64 23.21
CA ASP A 391 -40.70 -5.64 23.73
C ASP A 391 -41.68 -5.18 22.64
N LEU A 392 -41.43 -5.55 21.38
CA LEU A 392 -42.34 -5.30 20.27
C LEU A 392 -43.57 -6.23 20.32
N PRO A 393 -44.75 -5.74 19.89
CA PRO A 393 -45.92 -6.60 19.70
C PRO A 393 -45.60 -7.78 18.77
N PRO A 394 -46.08 -9.01 19.05
CA PRO A 394 -45.77 -10.19 18.23
C PRO A 394 -46.03 -10.01 16.73
N ALA A 395 -47.04 -9.21 16.36
CA ALA A 395 -47.36 -8.92 14.96
C ALA A 395 -46.29 -8.07 14.23
N GLU A 396 -45.49 -7.29 14.96
CA GLU A 396 -44.47 -6.40 14.40
C GLU A 396 -43.08 -7.06 14.35
N GLN A 397 -42.84 -8.06 15.19
CA GLN A 397 -41.54 -8.73 15.33
C GLN A 397 -40.99 -9.32 14.01
N PRO A 398 -41.79 -9.99 13.15
CA PRO A 398 -41.27 -10.52 11.88
C PRO A 398 -40.69 -9.45 10.96
N HIS A 399 -41.39 -8.32 10.79
CA HIS A 399 -40.91 -7.22 9.93
C HIS A 399 -39.75 -6.46 10.58
N ALA A 400 -39.72 -6.36 11.90
CA ALA A 400 -38.58 -5.80 12.63
C ALA A 400 -37.28 -6.58 12.35
N LEU A 401 -37.34 -7.91 12.31
CA LEU A 401 -36.20 -8.76 11.94
C LEU A 401 -35.73 -8.50 10.49
N VAL A 402 -36.66 -8.35 9.55
CA VAL A 402 -36.33 -8.02 8.14
C VAL A 402 -35.57 -6.71 8.07
N ARG A 403 -36.13 -5.67 8.71
CA ARG A 403 -35.56 -4.33 8.67
C ARG A 403 -34.21 -4.27 9.38
N ALA A 404 -34.07 -4.92 10.54
CA ALA A 404 -32.80 -5.00 11.27
C ALA A 404 -31.68 -5.67 10.45
N ALA A 405 -31.99 -6.78 9.77
CA ALA A 405 -31.03 -7.49 8.94
C ALA A 405 -30.57 -6.67 7.72
N LEU A 406 -31.51 -6.00 7.04
CA LEU A 406 -31.25 -5.35 5.75
C LEU A 406 -30.85 -3.87 5.86
N GLU A 407 -31.15 -3.16 6.95
CA GLU A 407 -30.66 -1.80 7.17
C GLU A 407 -29.15 -1.76 7.46
N ALA A 408 -28.58 -2.87 7.94
CA ALA A 408 -27.15 -3.04 8.19
C ALA A 408 -26.34 -3.40 6.94
N CYS A 409 -26.94 -3.33 5.74
CA CYS A 409 -26.32 -3.70 4.47
C CYS A 409 -26.30 -2.54 3.49
N VAL A 410 -25.32 -2.54 2.58
CA VAL A 410 -25.19 -1.56 1.50
C VAL A 410 -26.34 -1.71 0.50
N GLY A 411 -27.03 -0.61 0.19
CA GLY A 411 -28.05 -0.55 -0.86
C GLY A 411 -27.59 0.13 -2.16
N GLY A 412 -26.36 0.62 -2.21
CA GLY A 412 -25.80 1.26 -3.40
C GLY A 412 -24.63 2.20 -3.06
N PRO A 413 -23.82 2.58 -4.06
CA PRO A 413 -23.81 2.09 -5.45
C PRO A 413 -23.46 0.59 -5.56
N PHE A 414 -23.72 -0.03 -6.71
CA PHE A 414 -23.43 -1.44 -6.97
C PHE A 414 -22.29 -1.62 -8.00
N PHE A 415 -21.04 -1.51 -7.52
CA PHE A 415 -19.83 -1.72 -8.32
C PHE A 415 -18.70 -2.47 -7.54
N PRO A 416 -18.93 -3.72 -7.08
CA PRO A 416 -20.14 -4.50 -7.17
C PRO A 416 -21.11 -4.29 -5.99
N GLY A 417 -20.67 -3.67 -4.89
CA GLY A 417 -21.38 -3.66 -3.60
C GLY A 417 -20.61 -4.48 -2.56
N ILE A 418 -21.16 -4.63 -1.34
CA ILE A 418 -20.52 -5.43 -0.28
C ILE A 418 -21.23 -6.77 -0.05
N GLU A 419 -22.47 -6.76 0.43
CA GLU A 419 -23.22 -7.99 0.76
C GLU A 419 -23.92 -8.59 -0.46
N MET A 420 -24.52 -7.74 -1.28
CA MET A 420 -25.29 -8.07 -2.47
C MET A 420 -25.02 -7.00 -3.54
N THR A 421 -25.30 -7.32 -4.80
CA THR A 421 -25.12 -6.39 -5.92
C THR A 421 -26.47 -5.94 -6.50
N PHE A 422 -26.38 -5.29 -7.66
CA PHE A 422 -27.47 -4.71 -8.44
C PHE A 422 -28.71 -5.58 -8.67
N ILE A 423 -28.60 -6.90 -8.55
CA ILE A 423 -29.74 -7.82 -8.61
C ILE A 423 -30.76 -7.54 -7.48
N ALA A 424 -30.34 -6.91 -6.38
CA ALA A 424 -31.25 -6.50 -5.31
C ALA A 424 -32.30 -5.49 -5.78
N ASP A 425 -31.97 -4.68 -6.78
CA ASP A 425 -32.83 -3.65 -7.35
C ASP A 425 -33.71 -4.21 -8.50
N GLU A 426 -33.51 -5.47 -8.90
CA GLU A 426 -34.31 -6.13 -9.94
C GLU A 426 -35.55 -6.79 -9.30
N PRO A 427 -36.78 -6.38 -9.66
CA PRO A 427 -38.01 -7.00 -9.16
C PRO A 427 -38.04 -8.51 -9.33
N GLU A 428 -37.42 -9.01 -10.41
CA GLU A 428 -37.37 -10.43 -10.76
C GLU A 428 -36.58 -11.26 -9.74
N THR A 429 -35.66 -10.66 -8.97
CA THR A 429 -34.90 -11.36 -7.93
C THR A 429 -35.79 -11.82 -6.76
N TRP A 430 -36.95 -11.16 -6.59
CA TRP A 430 -37.82 -11.32 -5.44
C TRP A 430 -39.11 -12.08 -5.82
N GLN A 431 -39.51 -13.04 -4.99
CA GLN A 431 -40.81 -13.71 -5.11
C GLN A 431 -41.95 -12.86 -4.51
N GLY A 432 -41.61 -12.05 -3.51
CA GLY A 432 -42.48 -11.14 -2.79
C GLY A 432 -41.64 -10.18 -1.94
N PRO A 433 -42.26 -9.30 -1.14
CA PRO A 433 -41.52 -8.33 -0.35
C PRO A 433 -40.45 -9.00 0.50
N PHE A 434 -39.19 -8.64 0.25
CA PHE A 434 -38.01 -9.10 0.99
C PHE A 434 -37.72 -10.61 0.95
N ARG A 435 -38.42 -11.41 0.13
CA ARG A 435 -38.21 -12.86 0.00
C ARG A 435 -37.68 -13.20 -1.39
N LEU A 436 -36.50 -13.80 -1.43
CA LEU A 436 -35.85 -14.24 -2.67
C LEU A 436 -36.65 -15.37 -3.33
N ARG A 437 -36.51 -15.47 -4.66
CA ARG A 437 -37.11 -16.55 -5.45
C ARG A 437 -36.59 -17.93 -5.06
N GLU A 438 -37.49 -18.90 -4.96
CA GLU A 438 -37.18 -20.30 -4.62
C GLU A 438 -36.39 -21.02 -5.72
N GLU A 439 -36.41 -20.52 -6.96
CA GLU A 439 -35.65 -21.09 -8.09
C GLU A 439 -34.15 -20.78 -8.05
N LEU A 440 -33.71 -19.88 -7.18
CA LEU A 440 -32.29 -19.60 -7.00
C LEU A 440 -31.59 -20.81 -6.39
N ALA A 441 -30.39 -21.12 -6.87
CA ALA A 441 -29.51 -22.11 -6.28
C ALA A 441 -28.61 -21.47 -5.22
N ALA A 442 -28.09 -22.28 -4.29
CA ALA A 442 -27.07 -21.80 -3.35
C ALA A 442 -25.88 -21.19 -4.11
N GLY A 443 -25.42 -20.02 -3.66
CA GLY A 443 -24.35 -19.26 -4.32
C GLY A 443 -24.83 -18.28 -5.40
N ASP A 444 -26.12 -18.27 -5.77
CA ASP A 444 -26.62 -17.42 -6.86
C ASP A 444 -26.64 -15.92 -6.51
N VAL A 445 -26.70 -15.56 -5.22
CA VAL A 445 -26.76 -14.15 -4.82
C VAL A 445 -25.36 -13.52 -4.81
N THR A 446 -24.37 -14.23 -4.26
CA THR A 446 -23.01 -13.69 -4.04
C THR A 446 -22.04 -13.96 -5.18
N LYS A 447 -22.38 -14.81 -6.17
CA LYS A 447 -21.50 -15.12 -7.32
C LYS A 447 -21.08 -13.89 -8.15
N HIS A 448 -21.86 -12.83 -8.10
CA HIS A 448 -21.59 -11.57 -8.80
C HIS A 448 -20.48 -10.74 -8.14
N MET A 449 -20.24 -10.95 -6.84
CA MET A 449 -19.31 -10.14 -6.05
C MET A 449 -17.85 -10.43 -6.44
N ALA A 450 -16.95 -9.60 -5.93
CA ALA A 450 -15.51 -9.75 -6.09
C ALA A 450 -15.00 -11.10 -5.55
N VAL A 451 -13.99 -11.66 -6.24
CA VAL A 451 -13.21 -12.80 -5.77
C VAL A 451 -11.70 -12.49 -5.89
N PRO A 452 -10.96 -12.48 -4.75
CA PRO A 452 -11.48 -12.50 -3.39
C PRO A 452 -12.13 -11.17 -2.99
N TRP A 453 -13.05 -11.16 -2.01
CA TRP A 453 -13.75 -9.94 -1.56
C TRP A 453 -12.80 -8.85 -1.01
N GLN A 454 -11.64 -9.23 -0.46
CA GLN A 454 -10.64 -8.31 0.09
C GLN A 454 -10.04 -7.38 -0.98
N GLY A 455 -9.96 -7.84 -2.23
CA GLY A 455 -9.47 -7.02 -3.34
C GLY A 455 -10.34 -5.79 -3.55
N ASP A 456 -11.66 -6.01 -3.55
CA ASP A 456 -12.69 -4.97 -3.58
C ASP A 456 -12.64 -4.12 -2.30
N PHE A 457 -12.68 -4.74 -1.13
CA PHE A 457 -12.70 -4.03 0.15
C PHE A 457 -11.52 -3.06 0.36
N PHE A 458 -10.35 -3.34 -0.22
CA PHE A 458 -9.23 -2.40 -0.25
C PHE A 458 -9.48 -1.22 -1.22
N GLN A 459 -9.89 -1.51 -2.46
CA GLN A 459 -10.10 -0.50 -3.50
C GLN A 459 -11.36 0.36 -3.28
N CYS A 460 -12.33 -0.12 -2.51
CA CYS A 460 -13.53 0.62 -2.12
C CYS A 460 -13.23 1.67 -1.07
N ASN A 461 -12.49 2.71 -1.48
CA ASN A 461 -12.10 3.83 -0.64
C ASN A 461 -12.53 5.17 -1.23
N THR A 462 -12.58 6.19 -0.38
CA THR A 462 -12.83 7.61 -0.68
C THR A 462 -14.26 7.97 -1.07
N HIS A 463 -14.85 7.29 -2.04
CA HIS A 463 -16.13 7.67 -2.68
C HIS A 463 -17.24 6.60 -2.57
N TRP A 464 -16.97 5.44 -1.97
CA TRP A 464 -17.84 4.27 -2.06
C TRP A 464 -18.74 4.09 -0.82
N TRP A 465 -18.47 3.09 0.03
CA TRP A 465 -19.35 2.67 1.13
C TRP A 465 -18.73 2.89 2.51
N PRO A 466 -18.50 4.16 2.93
CA PRO A 466 -17.77 4.46 4.16
C PRO A 466 -18.45 3.94 5.44
N ALA A 467 -19.76 3.66 5.38
CA ALA A 467 -20.52 3.09 6.50
C ALA A 467 -20.30 1.58 6.70
N GLN A 468 -19.87 0.84 5.69
CA GLN A 468 -19.54 -0.59 5.82
C GLN A 468 -18.04 -0.80 5.98
N ARG A 469 -17.26 0.01 5.25
CA ARG A 469 -15.81 0.02 5.17
C ARG A 469 -15.36 1.47 5.35
N PRO A 470 -14.95 1.90 6.55
CA PRO A 470 -14.53 3.28 6.79
C PRO A 470 -13.36 3.75 5.90
N ASP A 471 -13.36 5.03 5.53
CA ASP A 471 -12.24 5.66 4.83
C ASP A 471 -11.27 6.31 5.82
N ASP A 472 -11.81 7.15 6.69
CA ASP A 472 -11.10 7.97 7.66
C ASP A 472 -11.78 7.85 9.02
N VAL A 473 -11.01 7.60 10.07
CA VAL A 473 -11.53 7.30 11.41
C VAL A 473 -10.85 8.13 12.49
N LEU A 474 -11.54 8.29 13.63
CA LEU A 474 -10.98 8.83 14.86
C LEU A 474 -10.37 7.68 15.67
N PRO A 475 -9.03 7.59 15.82
CA PRO A 475 -8.45 6.46 16.54
C PRO A 475 -8.61 6.60 18.06
N GLU A 476 -8.72 5.46 18.73
CA GLU A 476 -9.07 5.38 20.16
C GLU A 476 -8.16 6.19 21.08
N GLU A 477 -6.85 6.17 20.83
CA GLU A 477 -5.88 6.88 21.68
C GLU A 477 -6.01 8.41 21.59
N GLN A 478 -6.28 8.95 20.39
CA GLN A 478 -6.60 10.37 20.22
C GLN A 478 -7.91 10.72 20.94
N TYR A 479 -8.95 9.90 20.75
CA TYR A 479 -10.22 10.07 21.46
C TYR A 479 -10.02 10.10 22.99
N ARG A 480 -9.31 9.13 23.57
CA ARG A 480 -9.02 9.05 25.02
C ARG A 480 -8.28 10.29 25.51
N THR A 481 -7.30 10.76 24.73
CA THR A 481 -6.52 11.96 25.05
C THR A 481 -7.41 13.20 25.07
N LEU A 482 -8.22 13.40 24.03
CA LEU A 482 -9.09 14.55 23.88
C LEU A 482 -10.21 14.57 24.92
N ILE A 483 -10.84 13.43 25.22
CA ILE A 483 -11.85 13.34 26.29
C ILE A 483 -11.24 13.68 27.64
N ARG A 484 -10.06 13.14 27.98
CA ARG A 484 -9.36 13.47 29.24
C ARG A 484 -9.02 14.96 29.34
N ALA A 485 -8.66 15.61 28.23
CA ALA A 485 -8.37 17.03 28.19
C ALA A 485 -9.66 17.87 28.34
N ALA A 486 -10.73 17.52 27.61
CA ALA A 486 -12.02 18.21 27.63
C ALA A 486 -12.71 18.15 29.01
N THR A 487 -12.65 17.00 29.70
CA THR A 487 -13.16 16.87 31.08
C THR A 487 -12.42 17.80 32.06
N LYS A 488 -11.18 18.21 31.75
CA LYS A 488 -10.41 19.16 32.57
C LYS A 488 -10.62 20.63 32.19
N ALA A 489 -11.08 20.93 30.97
CA ALA A 489 -11.08 22.29 30.41
C ALA A 489 -12.46 22.89 30.09
N ALA A 490 -13.57 22.13 30.18
CA ALA A 490 -14.93 22.63 29.90
C ALA A 490 -15.11 23.33 28.52
N GLY A 491 -14.50 22.79 27.46
CA GLY A 491 -14.65 23.18 26.05
C GLY A 491 -13.55 22.49 25.21
N GLN A 492 -13.67 22.16 23.92
CA GLN A 492 -14.68 22.29 22.85
C GLN A 492 -14.53 21.04 21.95
N LEU A 493 -15.63 20.55 21.34
CA LEU A 493 -15.66 19.33 20.51
C LEU A 493 -14.89 19.41 19.17
N SER A 494 -14.43 20.59 18.74
CA SER A 494 -13.87 20.81 17.39
C SER A 494 -12.56 20.07 17.12
N GLU A 495 -11.76 19.78 18.15
CA GLU A 495 -10.49 19.04 17.98
C GLU A 495 -10.72 17.57 17.61
N LEU A 496 -11.81 16.97 18.11
CA LEU A 496 -12.19 15.59 17.78
C LEU A 496 -12.48 15.41 16.30
N ASP A 497 -12.93 16.45 15.59
CA ASP A 497 -13.17 16.38 14.16
C ASP A 497 -11.87 16.42 13.34
N THR A 498 -10.82 17.07 13.83
CA THR A 498 -9.56 17.20 13.08
C THR A 498 -8.63 15.98 13.17
N ALA A 499 -8.76 15.15 14.21
CA ALA A 499 -7.87 14.02 14.46
C ALA A 499 -8.25 12.74 13.67
N ARG A 500 -8.32 12.84 12.34
CA ARG A 500 -8.65 11.70 11.45
C ARG A 500 -7.39 10.99 10.93
N LYS A 501 -7.47 9.67 10.81
CA LYS A 501 -6.46 8.82 10.17
C LYS A 501 -7.13 7.90 9.14
N PRO A 502 -6.46 7.54 8.03
CA PRO A 502 -6.98 6.52 7.12
C PRO A 502 -7.24 5.21 7.88
N TRP A 503 -8.39 4.60 7.63
CA TRP A 503 -8.75 3.32 8.26
C TRP A 503 -7.86 2.17 7.77
N ALA A 504 -7.61 2.13 6.46
CA ALA A 504 -6.75 1.15 5.80
C ALA A 504 -5.24 1.44 5.94
N ARG A 505 -4.83 2.33 6.85
CA ARG A 505 -3.41 2.61 7.11
C ARG A 505 -2.63 1.33 7.43
N GLY A 506 -1.39 1.25 6.95
CA GLY A 506 -0.52 0.07 7.08
C GLY A 506 -0.78 -1.05 6.07
N LEU A 507 -1.72 -0.87 5.14
CA LEU A 507 -1.91 -1.72 3.97
C LEU A 507 -1.29 -1.03 2.74
N GLY A 508 -0.81 -1.82 1.78
CA GLY A 508 -0.10 -1.35 0.59
C GLY A 508 1.40 -1.13 0.81
N LEU A 509 1.92 -1.56 1.97
CA LEU A 509 3.32 -1.43 2.34
C LEU A 509 4.14 -2.66 1.97
N GLN A 510 3.49 -3.82 1.81
CA GLN A 510 4.19 -5.01 1.34
C GLN A 510 4.73 -4.78 -0.06
N VAL A 511 6.01 -5.07 -0.23
CA VAL A 511 6.60 -4.98 -1.55
C VAL A 511 6.26 -6.23 -2.35
N MET A 512 5.52 -5.99 -3.42
CA MET A 512 5.20 -6.99 -4.43
C MET A 512 6.27 -6.97 -5.51
N ARG A 513 6.68 -8.14 -6.02
CA ARG A 513 7.45 -8.20 -7.25
C ARG A 513 6.65 -7.43 -8.33
N PRO A 514 7.26 -6.45 -9.03
CA PRO A 514 6.55 -5.66 -10.02
C PRO A 514 5.83 -6.55 -11.03
N VAL A 515 4.55 -6.27 -11.27
CA VAL A 515 3.78 -7.02 -12.25
C VAL A 515 4.14 -6.51 -13.64
N ASP A 516 4.71 -7.38 -14.48
CA ASP A 516 4.96 -7.07 -15.88
C ASP A 516 3.63 -7.01 -16.63
N LEU A 517 3.23 -5.80 -17.04
CA LEU A 517 2.05 -5.61 -17.86
C LEU A 517 2.40 -5.82 -19.34
N ALA A 518 1.42 -6.21 -20.16
CA ALA A 518 1.63 -6.14 -21.61
C ALA A 518 1.74 -4.67 -22.04
N ARG A 519 2.71 -4.34 -22.91
CA ARG A 519 2.80 -2.99 -23.52
C ARG A 519 1.59 -2.71 -24.41
N ARG A 520 1.04 -1.51 -24.31
CA ARG A 520 -0.01 -1.03 -25.22
C ARG A 520 0.62 -0.63 -26.58
N PRO A 521 -0.09 -0.80 -27.70
CA PRO A 521 0.42 -0.34 -29.01
C PRO A 521 0.73 1.16 -29.00
N GLY A 522 1.94 1.54 -29.40
CA GLY A 522 2.38 2.95 -29.45
C GLY A 522 2.79 3.55 -28.09
N GLU A 523 2.73 2.77 -27.01
CA GLU A 523 3.14 3.20 -25.67
C GLU A 523 4.66 3.39 -25.60
N THR A 524 5.10 4.57 -25.14
CA THR A 524 6.53 4.83 -24.91
C THR A 524 7.04 4.00 -23.73
N ALA A 525 8.36 3.86 -23.61
CA ALA A 525 8.94 3.16 -22.46
C ALA A 525 8.54 3.83 -21.13
N GLN A 526 8.47 5.16 -21.12
CA GLN A 526 8.05 5.94 -19.95
C GLN A 526 6.57 5.70 -19.61
N GLN A 527 5.66 5.81 -20.59
CA GLN A 527 4.23 5.56 -20.37
C GLN A 527 3.94 4.14 -19.88
N TYR A 528 4.70 3.16 -20.39
CA TYR A 528 4.60 1.77 -19.91
C TYR A 528 4.97 1.66 -18.43
N LEU A 529 6.06 2.29 -18.02
CA LEU A 529 6.56 2.23 -16.64
C LEU A 529 5.69 3.02 -15.68
N GLU A 530 5.21 4.20 -16.08
CA GLU A 530 4.22 4.98 -15.33
C GLU A 530 2.98 4.12 -15.06
N ARG A 531 2.43 3.48 -16.10
CA ARG A 531 1.28 2.59 -15.94
C ARG A 531 1.56 1.37 -15.07
N VAL A 532 2.74 0.75 -15.20
CA VAL A 532 3.13 -0.38 -14.34
C VAL A 532 3.27 0.08 -12.88
N SER A 533 3.84 1.27 -12.65
CA SER A 533 3.97 1.86 -11.31
C SER A 533 2.61 2.14 -10.69
N GLU A 534 1.73 2.86 -11.41
CA GLU A 534 0.35 3.15 -10.99
C GLU A 534 -0.44 1.87 -10.70
N PHE A 535 -0.28 0.85 -11.56
CA PHE A 535 -0.90 -0.44 -11.37
C PHE A 535 -0.39 -1.13 -10.11
N ASN A 536 0.92 -1.18 -9.90
CA ASN A 536 1.52 -1.81 -8.72
C ASN A 536 1.13 -1.07 -7.42
N GLU A 537 1.02 0.26 -7.43
CA GLU A 537 0.51 1.03 -6.29
C GLU A 537 -0.95 0.70 -5.97
N THR A 538 -1.80 0.57 -6.99
CA THR A 538 -3.23 0.30 -6.80
C THR A 538 -3.54 -1.13 -6.35
N VAL A 539 -2.70 -2.11 -6.69
CA VAL A 539 -2.91 -3.53 -6.31
C VAL A 539 -2.11 -3.97 -5.09
N ARG A 540 -1.09 -3.22 -4.65
CA ARG A 540 -0.27 -3.56 -3.47
C ARG A 540 -1.12 -3.79 -2.23
N GLY A 541 -2.05 -2.88 -1.94
CA GLY A 541 -2.88 -3.01 -0.74
C GLY A 541 -4.00 -4.04 -0.83
N SER A 542 -4.40 -4.46 -2.03
CA SER A 542 -5.37 -5.54 -2.20
C SER A 542 -4.83 -6.89 -1.72
N ASN A 543 -3.53 -7.14 -1.90
CA ASN A 543 -2.86 -8.35 -1.40
C ASN A 543 -2.71 -8.29 0.12
N ASP A 544 -2.23 -7.15 0.66
CA ASP A 544 -2.17 -6.92 2.11
C ASP A 544 -3.52 -7.12 2.81
N MET A 545 -4.63 -6.70 2.17
CA MET A 545 -5.96 -6.86 2.73
C MET A 545 -6.37 -8.33 2.89
N VAL A 546 -5.89 -9.25 2.03
CA VAL A 546 -6.16 -10.69 2.16
C VAL A 546 -5.69 -11.22 3.51
N ASP A 547 -4.52 -10.77 3.96
CA ASP A 547 -3.88 -11.26 5.19
C ASP A 547 -4.25 -10.42 6.41
N LYS A 548 -4.38 -9.10 6.25
CA LYS A 548 -4.41 -8.15 7.37
C LYS A 548 -5.79 -7.58 7.70
N TRP A 549 -6.85 -7.91 6.95
CA TRP A 549 -8.19 -7.36 7.18
C TRP A 549 -8.65 -7.47 8.65
N SER A 550 -8.35 -8.60 9.30
CA SER A 550 -8.75 -8.86 10.69
C SER A 550 -8.02 -8.01 11.73
N SER A 551 -6.92 -7.35 11.35
CA SER A 551 -6.13 -6.48 12.22
C SER A 551 -6.69 -5.05 12.32
N LEU A 552 -7.54 -4.66 11.36
CA LEU A 552 -8.16 -3.32 11.28
C LEU A 552 -9.19 -3.10 12.38
N GLY A 553 -9.43 -1.85 12.77
CA GLY A 553 -10.32 -1.52 13.90
C GLY A 553 -11.79 -1.39 13.48
N PHE A 554 -12.69 -1.59 14.45
CA PHE A 554 -14.13 -1.36 14.33
C PHE A 554 -14.48 0.05 14.81
N VAL A 555 -15.29 0.78 14.04
CA VAL A 555 -15.82 2.08 14.42
C VAL A 555 -17.10 1.88 15.22
N THR A 556 -17.06 2.21 16.49
CA THR A 556 -18.15 1.98 17.43
C THR A 556 -18.51 3.26 18.18
N ALA A 557 -19.75 3.36 18.64
CA ALA A 557 -20.20 4.51 19.42
C ALA A 557 -19.52 4.56 20.81
N ARG A 558 -19.14 5.77 21.22
CA ARG A 558 -18.56 6.12 22.52
C ARG A 558 -19.18 7.42 23.03
N ALA A 559 -19.15 7.63 24.33
CA ALA A 559 -19.69 8.84 24.95
C ALA A 559 -18.67 9.99 24.87
N GLY A 560 -19.04 11.07 24.21
CA GLY A 560 -18.28 12.31 24.20
C GLY A 560 -18.33 13.07 25.53
N ALA A 561 -17.65 14.21 25.59
CA ALA A 561 -17.46 14.95 26.84
C ALA A 561 -18.77 15.53 27.42
N GLY A 562 -19.75 15.83 26.56
CA GLY A 562 -21.09 16.29 26.93
C GLY A 562 -22.15 15.19 26.94
N GLY A 563 -21.76 13.92 26.77
CA GLY A 563 -22.66 12.76 26.68
C GLY A 563 -23.21 12.50 25.28
N GLU A 564 -22.83 13.28 24.28
CA GLU A 564 -23.12 13.03 22.86
C GLU A 564 -22.47 11.75 22.36
N LYS A 565 -23.00 11.15 21.28
CA LYS A 565 -22.37 9.99 20.63
C LYS A 565 -21.23 10.44 19.71
N VAL A 566 -20.04 9.94 19.98
CA VAL A 566 -18.83 10.05 19.16
C VAL A 566 -18.53 8.66 18.60
N PHE A 567 -18.05 8.55 17.37
CA PHE A 567 -17.74 7.25 16.77
C PHE A 567 -16.22 7.11 16.63
N VAL A 568 -15.68 6.03 17.18
CA VAL A 568 -14.26 5.85 17.45
C VAL A 568 -13.81 4.51 16.90
N GLU A 569 -12.69 4.49 16.18
CA GLU A 569 -12.03 3.24 15.81
C GLU A 569 -11.45 2.60 17.07
N THR A 570 -11.90 1.39 17.36
CA THR A 570 -11.59 0.57 18.53
C THR A 570 -11.11 -0.81 18.09
N GLU A 571 -10.45 -1.53 18.99
CA GLU A 571 -10.02 -2.93 18.76
C GLU A 571 -9.08 -3.11 17.55
N ARG A 572 -8.48 -2.03 17.04
CA ARG A 572 -7.39 -2.12 16.08
C ARG A 572 -6.18 -2.77 16.77
N ALA A 573 -5.53 -3.72 16.09
CA ALA A 573 -4.27 -4.25 16.58
C ALA A 573 -3.25 -3.09 16.65
N ARG A 574 -2.57 -2.93 17.79
CA ARG A 574 -1.71 -1.74 18.04
C ARG A 574 -0.53 -1.62 17.08
N GLN A 575 -0.15 -2.74 16.47
CA GLN A 575 0.85 -2.85 15.41
C GLN A 575 0.28 -2.69 14.00
N ALA A 576 -1.03 -2.87 13.80
CA ALA A 576 -1.66 -2.74 12.49
C ALA A 576 -1.66 -1.27 12.07
N GLY A 577 -0.99 -0.95 10.96
CA GLY A 577 -0.82 0.44 10.56
C GLY A 577 0.61 0.90 10.52
N LEU A 578 1.52 0.27 11.27
CA LEU A 578 2.91 0.70 11.32
C LEU A 578 3.60 0.41 10.00
N SER A 579 4.09 1.47 9.37
CA SER A 579 5.08 1.40 8.30
C SER A 579 6.40 0.85 8.80
N ASP A 580 7.25 0.34 7.91
CA ASP A 580 8.60 -0.11 8.28
C ASP A 580 9.41 1.04 8.91
N ARG A 581 9.13 2.30 8.52
CA ARG A 581 9.65 3.51 9.17
C ARG A 581 9.24 3.63 10.63
N GLU A 582 7.94 3.41 10.91
CA GLU A 582 7.43 3.45 12.27
C GLU A 582 7.95 2.26 13.08
N TRP A 583 8.07 1.08 12.48
CA TRP A 583 8.74 -0.08 13.09
C TRP A 583 10.20 0.22 13.45
N LEU A 584 10.97 0.84 12.55
CA LEU A 584 12.33 1.29 12.80
C LEU A 584 12.38 2.19 14.05
N TYR A 585 11.49 3.17 14.15
CA TYR A 585 11.46 4.08 15.29
C TYR A 585 11.05 3.39 16.59
N VAL A 586 9.96 2.61 16.61
CA VAL A 586 9.47 1.98 17.85
C VAL A 586 10.43 0.91 18.39
N LEU A 587 11.10 0.16 17.52
CA LEU A 587 12.01 -0.94 17.92
C LEU A 587 13.39 -0.46 18.37
N GLN A 588 13.74 0.80 18.12
CA GLN A 588 14.86 1.47 18.76
C GLN A 588 14.51 1.99 20.17
N HIS A 589 13.21 2.02 20.53
CA HIS A 589 12.72 2.51 21.82
C HIS A 589 11.82 1.50 22.55
N PRO A 590 12.29 0.26 22.81
CA PRO A 590 11.47 -0.78 23.43
C PRO A 590 10.93 -0.36 24.81
N ASP A 591 11.66 0.47 25.57
CA ASP A 591 11.21 1.00 26.86
C ASP A 591 10.01 1.96 26.74
N ARG A 592 9.87 2.64 25.60
CA ARG A 592 8.74 3.56 25.32
C ARG A 592 7.57 2.83 24.65
N PHE A 593 7.85 1.74 23.95
CA PHE A 593 6.88 0.97 23.16
C PHE A 593 6.95 -0.54 23.48
N PRO A 594 6.72 -0.95 24.74
CA PRO A 594 6.94 -2.33 25.18
C PRO A 594 6.04 -3.36 24.48
N GLU A 595 4.83 -2.95 24.08
CA GLU A 595 3.90 -3.82 23.36
C GLU A 595 4.32 -4.03 21.91
N GLN A 596 4.83 -3.00 21.24
CA GLN A 596 5.39 -3.12 19.88
C GLN A 596 6.66 -3.98 19.90
N ALA A 597 7.50 -3.83 20.92
CA ALA A 597 8.65 -4.71 21.12
C ALA A 597 8.22 -6.18 21.27
N GLN A 598 7.14 -6.46 22.00
CA GLN A 598 6.57 -7.81 22.08
C GLN A 598 5.98 -8.27 20.74
N ALA A 599 5.23 -7.41 20.05
CA ALA A 599 4.62 -7.70 18.76
C ALA A 599 5.65 -7.90 17.62
N ALA A 600 6.88 -7.39 17.78
CA ALA A 600 7.98 -7.56 16.83
C ALA A 600 8.29 -9.02 16.53
N ARG A 601 7.97 -9.93 17.46
CA ARG A 601 8.06 -11.39 17.25
C ARG A 601 7.25 -11.82 16.04
N GLN A 602 6.00 -11.37 15.94
CA GLN A 602 5.13 -11.71 14.82
C GLN A 602 5.64 -11.08 13.52
N TYR A 603 6.11 -9.83 13.56
CA TYR A 603 6.72 -9.18 12.39
C TYR A 603 7.91 -10.00 11.85
N ALA A 604 8.83 -10.43 12.73
CA ALA A 604 9.97 -11.26 12.35
C ALA A 604 9.52 -12.62 11.79
N GLN A 605 8.53 -13.27 12.42
CA GLN A 605 7.98 -14.54 11.95
C GLN A 605 7.34 -14.41 10.56
N GLU A 606 6.59 -13.34 10.28
CA GLU A 606 5.99 -13.10 8.96
C GLU A 606 7.06 -12.94 7.86
N VAL A 607 8.20 -12.30 8.17
CA VAL A 607 9.33 -12.22 7.24
C VAL A 607 9.93 -13.61 6.98
N LEU A 608 10.13 -14.41 8.03
CA LEU A 608 10.66 -15.77 7.93
C LEU A 608 9.73 -16.72 7.17
N ASP A 609 8.41 -16.60 7.38
CA ASP A 609 7.41 -17.41 6.70
C ASP A 609 7.39 -17.10 5.19
N ARG A 610 7.56 -15.83 4.80
CA ARG A 610 7.73 -15.46 3.37
C ARG A 610 8.99 -16.08 2.78
N ALA A 611 10.09 -16.09 3.51
CA ALA A 611 11.33 -16.73 3.06
C ALA A 611 11.19 -18.26 2.92
N ALA A 612 10.46 -18.90 3.83
CA ALA A 612 10.15 -20.32 3.75
C ALA A 612 9.22 -20.64 2.57
N ALA A 613 8.19 -19.82 2.33
CA ALA A 613 7.28 -19.98 1.20
C ALA A 613 8.01 -19.81 -0.14
N ALA A 614 8.88 -18.80 -0.27
CA ALA A 614 9.69 -18.61 -1.47
C ALA A 614 10.59 -19.83 -1.78
N GLN A 615 11.15 -20.46 -0.75
CA GLN A 615 11.94 -21.69 -0.92
C GLN A 615 11.15 -22.90 -1.41
N ALA A 616 9.87 -22.98 -1.05
CA ALA A 616 9.00 -24.06 -1.48
C ALA A 616 8.50 -23.86 -2.91
N ASP A 617 8.11 -22.63 -3.25
CA ASP A 617 7.20 -22.38 -4.36
C ASP A 617 7.78 -21.49 -5.47
N ASP A 618 8.83 -20.68 -5.23
CA ASP A 618 9.38 -19.74 -6.23
C ASP A 618 10.34 -20.46 -7.21
N PRO A 619 9.93 -20.73 -8.47
CA PRO A 619 10.77 -21.43 -9.43
C PRO A 619 11.96 -20.57 -9.89
N SER A 620 11.91 -19.25 -9.68
CA SER A 620 12.98 -18.30 -10.00
C SER A 620 14.01 -18.15 -8.90
N LEU A 621 13.83 -18.81 -7.74
CA LEU A 621 14.80 -18.79 -6.66
C LEU A 621 16.15 -19.39 -7.12
N PRO A 622 17.27 -18.63 -7.02
CA PRO A 622 18.59 -19.11 -7.39
C PRO A 622 18.96 -20.39 -6.68
N LEU A 623 19.71 -21.27 -7.36
CA LEU A 623 20.15 -22.54 -6.79
C LEU A 623 20.90 -22.35 -5.46
N THR A 624 21.63 -21.25 -5.32
CA THR A 624 22.38 -20.87 -4.12
C THR A 624 21.49 -20.59 -2.91
N LEU A 625 20.21 -20.25 -3.09
CA LEU A 625 19.25 -19.99 -2.01
C LEU A 625 18.25 -21.13 -1.79
N ARG A 626 18.17 -22.12 -2.70
CA ARG A 626 17.24 -23.24 -2.58
C ARG A 626 17.55 -24.14 -1.37
N PRO A 627 16.52 -24.71 -0.71
CA PRO A 627 16.69 -25.56 0.44
C PRO A 627 17.51 -26.82 0.10
N PHE A 628 18.31 -27.28 1.04
CA PHE A 628 19.07 -28.52 0.91
C PHE A 628 19.19 -29.21 2.28
N ARG A 629 19.36 -30.53 2.25
CA ARG A 629 19.59 -31.32 3.48
C ARG A 629 20.97 -30.99 4.03
N PHE A 630 21.06 -30.75 5.34
CA PHE A 630 22.34 -30.45 5.98
C PHE A 630 23.25 -31.68 6.07
N SER A 631 24.49 -31.47 5.66
CA SER A 631 25.70 -32.09 6.19
C SER A 631 26.80 -31.02 6.17
N ALA A 632 27.86 -31.19 6.95
CA ALA A 632 28.99 -30.25 6.95
C ALA A 632 29.57 -30.06 5.53
N ASP A 633 29.77 -31.17 4.80
CA ASP A 633 30.26 -31.14 3.41
C ASP A 633 29.30 -30.41 2.46
N ALA A 634 27.98 -30.58 2.65
CA ALA A 634 26.98 -29.91 1.81
C ALA A 634 26.93 -28.41 2.07
N LEU A 635 27.06 -27.99 3.34
CA LEU A 635 27.15 -26.58 3.73
C LEU A 635 28.41 -25.95 3.12
N GLU A 636 29.58 -26.55 3.33
CA GLU A 636 30.85 -26.05 2.78
C GLU A 636 30.80 -25.95 1.26
N SER A 637 30.27 -26.99 0.58
CA SER A 637 30.11 -26.97 -0.87
C SER A 637 29.17 -25.85 -1.34
N ARG A 638 28.10 -25.57 -0.59
CA ARG A 638 27.16 -24.48 -0.89
C ARG A 638 27.82 -23.11 -0.69
N LEU A 639 28.52 -22.92 0.43
CA LEU A 639 29.22 -21.68 0.75
C LEU A 639 30.35 -21.36 -0.24
N GLN A 640 31.12 -22.38 -0.64
CA GLN A 640 32.14 -22.24 -1.67
C GLN A 640 31.52 -21.87 -3.03
N ARG A 641 30.37 -22.48 -3.37
CA ARG A 641 29.67 -22.15 -4.61
C ARG A 641 29.20 -20.69 -4.61
N ILE A 642 28.60 -20.23 -3.52
CA ILE A 642 28.18 -18.84 -3.34
C ILE A 642 29.38 -17.91 -3.51
N TYR A 643 30.46 -18.17 -2.80
CA TYR A 643 31.68 -17.36 -2.88
C TYR A 643 32.23 -17.26 -4.30
N THR A 644 32.32 -18.39 -5.03
CA THR A 644 32.81 -18.41 -6.41
C THR A 644 31.88 -17.65 -7.35
N ASP A 645 30.56 -17.85 -7.25
CA ASP A 645 29.58 -17.16 -8.11
C ASP A 645 29.66 -15.63 -7.91
N ILE A 646 29.84 -15.16 -6.67
CA ILE A 646 30.04 -13.73 -6.37
C ILE A 646 31.35 -13.22 -6.95
N LEU A 647 32.45 -13.95 -6.76
CA LEU A 647 33.78 -13.56 -7.24
C LEU A 647 33.79 -13.37 -8.77
N GLU A 648 33.22 -14.32 -9.52
CA GLU A 648 33.11 -14.24 -10.98
C GLU A 648 32.37 -12.97 -11.44
N TRP A 649 31.29 -12.61 -10.75
CA TRP A 649 30.54 -11.39 -11.06
C TRP A 649 31.35 -10.12 -10.70
N VAL A 650 31.97 -10.07 -9.53
CA VAL A 650 32.77 -8.93 -9.05
C VAL A 650 33.97 -8.62 -9.95
N GLU A 651 34.60 -9.67 -10.48
CA GLU A 651 35.71 -9.53 -11.45
C GLU A 651 35.24 -8.89 -12.76
N SER A 652 33.98 -9.11 -13.15
CA SER A 652 33.39 -8.52 -14.35
C SER A 652 32.89 -7.08 -14.18
N TYR A 653 32.74 -6.59 -12.94
CA TYR A 653 32.20 -5.26 -12.67
C TYR A 653 33.19 -4.12 -12.98
N ASP A 654 32.75 -3.20 -13.82
CA ASP A 654 33.43 -1.94 -14.17
C ASP A 654 32.51 -0.73 -13.89
N PRO A 655 32.86 0.14 -12.92
CA PRO A 655 32.04 1.31 -12.56
C PRO A 655 31.89 2.31 -13.72
N ALA A 656 32.77 2.30 -14.73
CA ALA A 656 32.63 3.15 -15.91
C ALA A 656 31.45 2.76 -16.82
N THR A 657 30.91 1.54 -16.63
CA THR A 657 29.81 0.96 -17.42
C THR A 657 28.54 0.72 -16.62
N ASP A 658 28.52 1.12 -15.34
CA ASP A 658 27.36 0.96 -14.45
C ASP A 658 26.12 1.66 -15.06
N ASP A 659 25.04 0.91 -15.24
CA ASP A 659 23.83 1.38 -15.90
C ASP A 659 22.88 2.11 -14.93
N MET A 660 23.11 2.00 -13.62
CA MET A 660 22.30 2.54 -12.54
C MET A 660 22.95 3.77 -11.90
N PHE A 661 24.17 3.64 -11.40
CA PHE A 661 24.89 4.69 -10.68
C PHE A 661 25.89 5.40 -11.61
N ARG A 662 25.38 6.29 -12.45
CA ARG A 662 26.15 6.89 -13.55
C ARG A 662 26.91 8.15 -13.14
N THR A 663 26.40 8.84 -12.13
CA THR A 663 26.90 10.14 -11.68
C THR A 663 27.23 10.11 -10.20
N ARG A 664 28.10 11.03 -9.77
CA ARG A 664 28.39 11.22 -8.34
C ARG A 664 27.11 11.44 -7.52
N ARG A 665 26.11 12.14 -8.08
CA ARG A 665 24.82 12.36 -7.41
C ARG A 665 24.08 11.04 -7.16
N ASP A 666 24.08 10.13 -8.12
CA ASP A 666 23.42 8.82 -7.97
C ASP A 666 24.07 7.99 -6.85
N VAL A 667 25.41 8.07 -6.74
CA VAL A 667 26.15 7.40 -5.66
C VAL A 667 25.87 8.05 -4.30
N VAL A 668 25.77 9.38 -4.24
CA VAL A 668 25.37 10.08 -3.00
C VAL A 668 23.93 9.71 -2.60
N GLU A 669 23.02 9.57 -3.58
CA GLU A 669 21.67 9.10 -3.31
C GLU A 669 21.64 7.67 -2.79
N ARG A 670 22.48 6.78 -3.34
CA ARG A 670 22.70 5.44 -2.77
C ARG A 670 23.13 5.51 -1.31
N ILE A 671 24.11 6.36 -0.97
CA ILE A 671 24.58 6.53 0.41
C ILE A 671 23.44 7.02 1.31
N ARG A 672 22.64 7.98 0.86
CA ARG A 672 21.46 8.44 1.62
C ARG A 672 20.47 7.29 1.88
N GLN A 673 20.09 6.57 0.83
CA GLN A 673 19.02 5.57 0.89
C GLN A 673 19.41 4.32 1.69
N TYR A 674 20.69 3.97 1.76
CA TYR A 674 21.20 2.86 2.59
C TYR A 674 21.52 3.27 4.04
N ALA A 675 21.33 4.54 4.42
CA ALA A 675 21.63 5.02 5.76
C ALA A 675 20.86 4.30 6.89
N PRO A 676 19.55 3.97 6.77
CA PRO A 676 18.82 3.29 7.83
C PRO A 676 19.43 1.94 8.24
N PHE A 677 20.01 1.21 7.27
CA PHE A 677 20.72 -0.05 7.51
C PHE A 677 22.12 0.19 8.08
N ASN A 678 22.98 0.93 7.37
CA ASN A 678 24.40 1.07 7.75
C ASN A 678 24.61 1.88 9.05
N LEU A 679 23.65 2.72 9.46
CA LEU A 679 23.70 3.41 10.75
C LEU A 679 23.27 2.51 11.93
N LEU A 680 22.74 1.33 11.64
CA LEU A 680 22.34 0.31 12.62
C LEU A 680 23.25 -0.93 12.55
N ASP A 681 24.45 -0.79 11.99
CA ASP A 681 25.37 -1.91 11.85
C ASP A 681 25.65 -2.60 13.20
N GLY A 682 25.62 -3.93 13.19
CA GLY A 682 25.63 -4.81 14.36
C GLY A 682 24.30 -4.94 15.13
N ALA A 683 23.24 -4.19 14.82
CA ALA A 683 22.00 -4.19 15.61
C ALA A 683 21.30 -5.56 15.65
N TRP A 684 21.47 -6.42 14.64
CA TRP A 684 20.88 -7.76 14.62
C TRP A 684 21.40 -8.67 15.75
N LEU A 685 22.56 -8.36 16.34
CA LEU A 685 23.17 -9.11 17.44
C LEU A 685 23.03 -8.44 18.82
N ARG A 686 22.33 -7.30 18.93
CA ARG A 686 22.27 -6.48 20.17
C ARG A 686 21.79 -7.23 21.43
N ASN A 687 21.05 -8.34 21.28
CA ASN A 687 20.59 -9.20 22.38
C ASN A 687 21.03 -10.66 22.24
N ILE A 688 22.08 -10.93 21.47
CA ILE A 688 22.49 -12.30 21.14
C ILE A 688 22.96 -13.08 22.37
N THR A 689 23.52 -12.39 23.37
CA THR A 689 24.10 -13.00 24.56
C THR A 689 23.27 -12.71 25.82
N PRO A 690 22.74 -13.73 26.51
CA PRO A 690 22.05 -13.54 27.79
C PRO A 690 23.04 -13.22 28.92
N ALA A 691 22.56 -12.59 29.99
CA ALA A 691 23.37 -12.35 31.18
C ALA A 691 23.72 -13.67 31.90
N GLY A 692 24.94 -14.17 31.73
CA GLY A 692 25.41 -15.42 32.35
C GLY A 692 26.63 -16.04 31.64
N PRO A 693 27.00 -17.29 32.00
CA PRO A 693 27.98 -18.06 31.24
C PRO A 693 27.51 -18.27 29.79
N ILE A 694 28.43 -18.19 28.84
CA ILE A 694 28.13 -18.27 27.41
C ILE A 694 28.80 -19.50 26.79
N SER A 695 28.20 -20.03 25.72
CA SER A 695 28.82 -21.07 24.90
C SER A 695 29.81 -20.47 23.90
N GLU A 696 30.62 -21.33 23.25
CA GLU A 696 31.53 -20.91 22.18
C GLU A 696 30.78 -20.29 20.99
N VAL A 697 29.60 -20.83 20.63
CA VAL A 697 28.71 -20.26 19.61
C VAL A 697 28.32 -18.81 19.97
N HIS A 698 27.91 -18.56 21.22
CA HIS A 698 27.59 -17.19 21.67
C HIS A 698 28.82 -16.28 21.69
N ALA A 699 30.00 -16.82 22.05
CA ALA A 699 31.24 -16.07 22.05
C ALA A 699 31.65 -15.60 20.64
N PHE A 700 31.44 -16.43 19.61
CA PHE A 700 31.66 -16.03 18.21
C PHE A 700 30.77 -14.86 17.81
N LEU A 701 29.46 -14.97 18.03
CA LEU A 701 28.52 -13.91 17.66
C LEU A 701 28.72 -12.63 18.49
N PHE A 702 29.02 -12.77 19.78
CA PHE A 702 29.36 -11.61 20.62
C PHE A 702 30.64 -10.91 20.16
N SER A 703 31.65 -11.66 19.71
CA SER A 703 32.87 -11.08 19.15
C SER A 703 32.58 -10.29 17.88
N ILE A 704 31.70 -10.78 17.00
CA ILE A 704 31.26 -10.06 15.80
C ILE A 704 30.60 -8.74 16.22
N TRP A 705 29.59 -8.80 17.09
CA TRP A 705 28.90 -7.60 17.59
C TRP A 705 29.83 -6.58 18.26
N MET A 706 30.84 -7.03 19.01
CA MET A 706 31.82 -6.14 19.61
C MET A 706 32.64 -5.39 18.55
N ASP A 707 33.04 -6.06 17.47
CA ASP A 707 33.78 -5.43 16.39
C ASP A 707 32.90 -4.38 15.68
N GLU A 708 31.65 -4.71 15.35
CA GLU A 708 30.66 -3.79 14.74
C GLU A 708 30.45 -2.50 15.56
N THR A 709 30.35 -2.66 16.88
CA THR A 709 30.15 -1.54 17.80
C THR A 709 31.45 -0.77 18.12
N GLY A 710 32.58 -1.19 17.55
CA GLY A 710 33.88 -0.53 17.64
C GLY A 710 34.73 -0.95 18.85
N ASN A 711 34.33 -2.01 19.56
CA ASN A 711 35.03 -2.59 20.71
C ASN A 711 35.42 -1.55 21.79
N GLY A 712 34.48 -0.64 22.06
CA GLY A 712 34.68 0.46 23.02
C GLY A 712 35.44 1.68 22.47
N ASN A 713 35.84 1.68 21.19
CA ASN A 713 36.45 2.82 20.51
C ASN A 713 35.47 3.45 19.50
N PRO A 714 34.94 4.65 19.75
CA PRO A 714 33.98 5.30 18.85
C PRO A 714 34.49 5.54 17.43
N ALA A 715 35.81 5.65 17.22
CA ALA A 715 36.40 5.83 15.89
C ALA A 715 36.40 4.54 15.05
N LEU A 716 36.19 3.39 15.69
CA LEU A 716 36.06 2.09 15.05
C LEU A 716 34.61 1.62 14.96
N ASN A 717 33.67 2.36 15.54
CA ASN A 717 32.25 2.01 15.46
C ASN A 717 31.75 2.18 14.01
N HIS A 718 31.17 1.14 13.44
CA HIS A 718 30.83 1.10 12.02
C HIS A 718 29.80 2.17 11.63
N ALA A 719 28.77 2.38 12.46
CA ALA A 719 27.79 3.45 12.25
C ALA A 719 28.42 4.86 12.27
N ASN A 720 29.40 5.11 13.15
CA ASN A 720 30.15 6.38 13.15
C ASN A 720 31.02 6.55 11.90
N ILE A 721 31.64 5.47 11.41
CA ILE A 721 32.41 5.49 10.16
C ILE A 721 31.48 5.81 8.97
N TYR A 722 30.28 5.21 8.94
CA TYR A 722 29.27 5.51 7.92
C TYR A 722 28.76 6.96 8.01
N SER A 723 28.56 7.47 9.22
CA SER A 723 28.25 8.89 9.44
C SER A 723 29.37 9.80 8.90
N GLY A 724 30.63 9.41 9.09
CA GLY A 724 31.79 10.08 8.49
C GLY A 724 31.73 10.11 6.95
N LEU A 725 31.40 8.98 6.32
CA LEU A 725 31.18 8.87 4.88
C LEU A 725 30.08 9.84 4.41
N MET A 726 28.91 9.84 5.06
CA MET A 726 27.81 10.74 4.73
C MET A 726 28.23 12.22 4.81
N HIS A 727 28.89 12.62 5.90
CA HIS A 727 29.36 14.00 6.05
C HIS A 727 30.37 14.39 4.96
N SER A 728 31.25 13.46 4.54
CA SER A 728 32.24 13.71 3.47
C SER A 728 31.61 14.04 2.11
N VAL A 729 30.35 13.61 1.88
CA VAL A 729 29.57 13.92 0.67
C VAL A 729 28.51 14.99 0.89
N GLY A 730 28.50 15.64 2.05
CA GLY A 730 27.58 16.74 2.39
C GLY A 730 26.18 16.29 2.85
N LEU A 731 26.01 15.03 3.26
CA LEU A 731 24.76 14.53 3.81
C LEU A 731 24.76 14.65 5.34
N TYR A 732 23.78 15.37 5.88
CA TYR A 732 23.58 15.56 7.33
C TYR A 732 22.13 15.20 7.67
N LEU A 733 21.91 13.93 8.03
CA LEU A 733 20.59 13.43 8.40
C LEU A 733 20.33 13.64 9.90
N PRO A 734 19.05 13.68 10.34
CA PRO A 734 18.70 13.62 11.76
C PRO A 734 19.26 12.35 12.43
N PRO A 735 19.32 12.28 13.78
CA PRO A 735 19.70 11.06 14.49
C PRO A 735 18.86 9.86 14.05
N VAL A 736 19.47 8.69 13.83
CA VAL A 736 18.80 7.48 13.30
C VAL A 736 17.66 6.96 14.19
N ASP A 737 17.73 7.26 15.49
CA ASP A 737 16.70 6.94 16.48
C ASP A 737 15.61 8.02 16.58
N SER A 738 15.70 9.12 15.84
CA SER A 738 14.69 10.18 15.88
C SER A 738 13.47 9.85 15.03
N TYR A 739 12.29 10.34 15.46
CA TYR A 739 11.08 10.29 14.63
C TYR A 739 11.24 11.10 13.33
N GLU A 740 12.02 12.18 13.37
CA GLU A 740 12.33 12.99 12.19
C GLU A 740 13.05 12.15 11.12
N PHE A 741 14.04 11.35 11.50
CA PHE A 741 14.73 10.43 10.59
C PHE A 741 13.76 9.45 9.93
N ALA A 742 12.92 8.78 10.73
CA ALA A 742 11.94 7.83 10.23
C ALA A 742 10.94 8.46 9.23
N THR A 743 10.66 9.75 9.36
CA THR A 743 9.66 10.48 8.56
C THR A 743 10.24 11.33 7.43
N LEU A 744 11.53 11.16 7.11
CA LEU A 744 12.17 11.89 6.01
C LEU A 744 11.47 11.62 4.67
N PRO A 745 10.92 12.66 3.99
CA PRO A 745 10.14 12.49 2.77
C PRO A 745 10.98 12.09 1.56
N GLU A 746 12.28 12.40 1.55
CA GLU A 746 13.21 12.03 0.48
C GLU A 746 13.69 10.58 0.55
N MET A 747 13.45 9.88 1.66
CA MET A 747 13.81 8.47 1.79
C MET A 747 12.75 7.60 1.12
N LEU A 748 13.15 6.49 0.52
CA LEU A 748 12.24 5.45 0.04
C LEU A 748 11.69 4.63 1.23
N ASP A 749 10.45 4.18 1.17
CA ASP A 749 9.88 3.31 2.21
C ASP A 749 10.65 1.99 2.34
N SER A 750 11.10 1.43 1.22
CA SER A 750 11.89 0.19 1.20
C SER A 750 13.28 0.32 1.82
N ALA A 751 13.75 1.55 2.09
CA ALA A 751 14.99 1.78 2.84
C ALA A 751 14.90 1.31 4.29
N TYR A 752 13.68 1.21 4.83
CA TYR A 752 13.41 0.90 6.23
C TYR A 752 13.09 -0.58 6.48
N THR A 753 12.75 -1.35 5.45
CA THR A 753 12.25 -2.73 5.57
C THR A 753 13.27 -3.68 6.20
N LEU A 754 14.49 -3.72 5.67
CA LEU A 754 15.54 -4.59 6.19
C LEU A 754 15.98 -4.21 7.63
N PRO A 755 16.29 -2.94 7.95
CA PRO A 755 16.64 -2.57 9.32
C PRO A 755 15.49 -2.72 10.32
N ALA A 756 14.23 -2.53 9.90
CA ALA A 756 13.09 -2.86 10.77
C ALA A 756 13.06 -4.36 11.11
N PHE A 757 13.33 -5.24 10.14
CA PHE A 757 13.45 -6.67 10.36
C PHE A 757 14.60 -7.03 11.30
N GLU A 758 15.79 -6.46 11.14
CA GLU A 758 16.94 -6.68 12.05
C GLU A 758 16.61 -6.31 13.49
N LEU A 759 15.98 -5.17 13.70
CA LEU A 759 15.58 -4.73 15.03
C LEU A 759 14.49 -5.66 15.59
N ALA A 760 13.56 -6.13 14.76
CA ALA A 760 12.47 -7.00 15.19
C ALA A 760 12.96 -8.39 15.59
N ILE A 761 13.78 -9.03 14.76
CA ILE A 761 14.31 -10.37 15.04
C ILE A 761 15.29 -10.35 16.22
N SER A 762 16.13 -9.31 16.33
CA SER A 762 17.06 -9.13 17.46
C SER A 762 16.37 -8.78 18.77
N GLN A 763 15.11 -8.31 18.75
CA GLN A 763 14.33 -8.12 19.97
C GLN A 763 14.02 -9.45 20.67
N HIS A 764 14.03 -10.56 19.91
CA HIS A 764 13.69 -11.91 20.36
C HIS A 764 14.81 -12.91 20.03
N SER A 765 16.08 -12.50 20.16
CA SER A 765 17.24 -13.28 19.71
C SER A 765 17.33 -14.70 20.25
N GLN A 766 16.81 -14.96 21.45
CA GLN A 766 16.83 -16.29 22.05
C GLN A 766 15.82 -17.24 21.39
N GLU A 767 14.69 -16.71 20.93
CA GLU A 767 13.68 -17.49 20.23
C GLU A 767 14.13 -17.76 18.79
N PHE A 768 14.63 -16.73 18.10
CA PHE A 768 15.10 -16.78 16.71
C PHE A 768 16.60 -17.07 16.57
N PHE A 769 17.19 -17.74 17.55
CA PHE A 769 18.64 -17.98 17.56
C PHE A 769 19.15 -18.75 16.32
N PRO A 770 18.48 -19.82 15.84
CA PRO A 770 18.88 -20.49 14.60
C PRO A 770 18.80 -19.56 13.38
N GLU A 771 17.73 -18.79 13.25
CA GLU A 771 17.56 -17.84 12.15
C GLU A 771 18.64 -16.76 12.17
N LEU A 772 19.01 -16.24 13.36
CA LEU A 772 20.10 -15.28 13.52
C LEU A 772 21.47 -15.85 13.13
N LEU A 773 21.72 -17.15 13.36
CA LEU A 773 22.94 -17.81 12.85
C LEU A 773 22.98 -17.77 11.33
N GLY A 774 21.86 -18.07 10.67
CA GLY A 774 21.77 -18.04 9.20
C GLY A 774 21.87 -16.64 8.62
N MET A 775 21.21 -15.67 9.25
CA MET A 775 21.29 -14.26 8.88
C MET A 775 22.72 -13.72 9.01
N THR A 776 23.38 -14.01 10.13
CA THR A 776 24.80 -13.66 10.33
C THR A 776 25.67 -14.35 9.27
N LEU A 777 25.44 -15.64 8.99
CA LEU A 777 26.18 -16.33 7.93
C LEU A 777 26.00 -15.66 6.56
N ASN A 778 24.80 -15.19 6.20
CA ASN A 778 24.60 -14.49 4.92
C ASN A 778 25.37 -13.17 4.87
N LEU A 779 25.18 -12.31 5.87
CA LEU A 779 25.77 -10.97 5.91
C LEU A 779 27.30 -11.03 5.86
N GLU A 780 27.90 -11.91 6.67
CA GLU A 780 29.35 -12.00 6.82
C GLU A 780 30.01 -12.78 5.66
N TRP A 781 29.39 -13.86 5.18
CA TRP A 781 30.00 -14.71 4.16
C TRP A 781 29.94 -14.08 2.76
N GLU A 782 28.90 -13.30 2.46
CA GLU A 782 28.71 -12.70 1.13
C GLU A 782 29.35 -11.30 0.98
N VAL A 783 30.26 -10.91 1.88
CA VAL A 783 30.92 -9.58 1.91
C VAL A 783 31.55 -9.14 0.59
N LEU A 784 31.91 -10.07 -0.30
CA LEU A 784 32.49 -9.74 -1.60
C LEU A 784 31.56 -8.91 -2.50
N TRP A 785 30.24 -8.92 -2.28
CA TRP A 785 29.30 -8.01 -2.95
C TRP A 785 29.61 -6.52 -2.72
N LEU A 786 30.39 -6.19 -1.67
CA LEU A 786 30.82 -4.81 -1.39
C LEU A 786 31.96 -4.31 -2.30
N ARG A 787 32.73 -5.21 -2.94
CA ARG A 787 33.86 -4.81 -3.79
C ARG A 787 33.45 -3.90 -4.96
N PRO A 788 32.35 -4.16 -5.69
CA PRO A 788 31.81 -3.24 -6.69
C PRO A 788 31.44 -1.88 -6.12
N THR A 789 30.90 -1.83 -4.90
CA THR A 789 30.61 -0.56 -4.22
C THR A 789 31.89 0.22 -3.94
N VAL A 790 32.96 -0.43 -3.48
CA VAL A 790 34.29 0.21 -3.30
C VAL A 790 34.79 0.81 -4.63
N LYS A 791 34.80 0.00 -5.70
CA LYS A 791 35.21 0.47 -7.04
C LYS A 791 34.37 1.67 -7.51
N LEU A 792 33.06 1.65 -7.27
CA LEU A 792 32.13 2.71 -7.64
C LEU A 792 32.39 4.01 -6.88
N LEU A 793 32.59 3.93 -5.55
CA LEU A 793 32.89 5.10 -4.72
C LEU A 793 34.24 5.72 -5.12
N GLU A 794 35.28 4.90 -5.29
CA GLU A 794 36.60 5.35 -5.74
C GLU A 794 36.53 6.05 -7.11
N TYR A 795 35.82 5.46 -8.07
CA TYR A 795 35.63 6.02 -9.40
C TYR A 795 34.99 7.41 -9.38
N HIS A 796 34.06 7.65 -8.45
CA HIS A 796 33.41 8.95 -8.26
C HIS A 796 34.12 9.87 -7.25
N GLY A 797 35.30 9.49 -6.74
CA GLY A 797 36.08 10.28 -5.79
C GLY A 797 35.41 10.40 -4.42
N ILE A 798 34.78 9.34 -3.94
CA ILE A 798 34.18 9.21 -2.61
C ILE A 798 35.03 8.22 -1.81
N ASP A 799 35.27 8.50 -0.53
CA ASP A 799 36.03 7.62 0.35
C ASP A 799 35.28 6.29 0.59
N PRO A 800 35.83 5.13 0.20
CA PRO A 800 35.16 3.84 0.38
C PRO A 800 35.41 3.20 1.76
N GLN A 801 36.10 3.86 2.69
CA GLN A 801 36.62 3.26 3.93
C GLN A 801 35.65 2.34 4.67
N PHE A 802 34.38 2.73 4.83
CA PHE A 802 33.34 1.91 5.46
C PHE A 802 33.21 0.52 4.83
N TYR A 803 33.14 0.45 3.49
CA TYR A 803 32.99 -0.81 2.76
C TYR A 803 34.31 -1.58 2.65
N THR A 804 35.44 -0.88 2.54
CA THR A 804 36.77 -1.49 2.52
C THR A 804 37.08 -2.22 3.83
N LEU A 805 36.64 -1.66 4.97
CA LEU A 805 36.80 -2.24 6.29
C LEU A 805 36.10 -3.62 6.39
N HIS A 806 34.81 -3.68 6.05
CA HIS A 806 34.01 -4.91 6.05
C HIS A 806 34.64 -6.03 5.20
N ILE A 807 35.07 -5.73 3.96
CA ILE A 807 35.75 -6.73 3.11
C ILE A 807 36.98 -7.36 3.79
N GLY A 808 37.68 -6.61 4.65
CA GLY A 808 38.80 -7.11 5.43
C GLY A 808 38.38 -7.92 6.65
N ILE A 809 37.45 -7.40 7.44
CA ILE A 809 37.01 -7.99 8.72
C ILE A 809 36.21 -9.29 8.48
N ASP A 810 35.41 -9.35 7.43
CA ASP A 810 34.38 -10.40 7.27
C ASP A 810 34.88 -11.57 6.41
N ASN A 811 36.17 -11.59 6.09
CA ASN A 811 36.77 -12.58 5.20
C ASN A 811 36.46 -14.04 5.60
N ALA A 812 36.24 -14.88 4.59
CA ALA A 812 35.84 -16.28 4.76
C ALA A 812 36.92 -17.21 5.37
N ALA A 813 38.15 -16.72 5.59
CA ALA A 813 39.26 -17.53 6.10
C ALA A 813 39.32 -17.50 7.63
N ASP A 814 39.50 -16.31 8.22
CA ASP A 814 39.65 -16.11 9.67
C ASP A 814 38.76 -14.96 10.20
N GLY A 815 38.03 -14.30 9.31
CA GLY A 815 37.16 -13.16 9.61
C GLY A 815 35.80 -13.54 10.18
N HIS A 816 34.88 -12.58 10.21
CA HIS A 816 33.52 -12.81 10.70
C HIS A 816 32.78 -13.89 9.90
N GLY A 817 33.00 -14.00 8.58
CA GLY A 817 32.43 -15.09 7.77
C GLY A 817 32.84 -16.47 8.26
N ALA A 818 34.12 -16.68 8.58
CA ALA A 818 34.61 -17.93 9.15
C ALA A 818 33.98 -18.21 10.53
N LYS A 819 33.92 -17.20 11.41
CA LYS A 819 33.28 -17.31 12.74
C LYS A 819 31.80 -17.68 12.62
N ALA A 820 31.05 -17.09 11.68
CA ALA A 820 29.64 -17.36 11.47
C ALA A 820 29.41 -18.80 10.98
N ARG A 821 30.22 -19.29 10.04
CA ARG A 821 30.19 -20.69 9.60
C ARG A 821 30.48 -21.64 10.75
N ASP A 822 31.54 -21.39 11.50
CA ASP A 822 31.96 -22.27 12.61
C ASP A 822 30.91 -22.28 13.73
N ALA A 823 30.26 -21.15 14.00
CA ALA A 823 29.13 -21.06 14.92
C ALA A 823 27.95 -21.95 14.47
N VAL A 824 27.62 -21.99 13.18
CA VAL A 824 26.59 -22.90 12.62
C VAL A 824 26.97 -24.37 12.81
N LEU A 825 28.20 -24.73 12.47
CA LEU A 825 28.69 -26.11 12.59
C LEU A 825 28.67 -26.59 14.04
N LEU A 826 29.19 -25.79 14.97
CA LEU A 826 29.20 -26.11 16.41
C LEU A 826 27.79 -26.17 17.00
N TYR A 827 26.89 -25.26 16.58
CA TYR A 827 25.49 -25.30 17.02
C TYR A 827 24.82 -26.61 16.59
N LEU A 828 24.94 -27.00 15.33
CA LEU A 828 24.31 -28.22 14.81
C LEU A 828 24.96 -29.49 15.37
N GLU A 829 26.25 -29.48 15.69
CA GLU A 829 26.89 -30.57 16.45
C GLU A 829 26.29 -30.71 17.86
N ALA A 830 26.07 -29.60 18.57
CA ALA A 830 25.41 -29.63 19.88
C ALA A 830 23.96 -30.13 19.77
N VAL A 831 23.21 -29.72 18.75
CA VAL A 831 21.86 -30.22 18.48
C VAL A 831 21.89 -31.73 18.22
N TYR A 832 22.84 -32.22 17.40
CA TYR A 832 23.01 -33.64 17.14
C TYR A 832 23.22 -34.44 18.44
N ASN A 833 24.10 -33.96 19.31
CA ASN A 833 24.44 -34.62 20.57
C ASN A 833 23.24 -34.72 21.53
N SER A 834 22.27 -33.80 21.44
CA SER A 834 21.07 -33.77 22.29
C SER A 834 19.81 -34.39 21.68
N GLY A 835 19.65 -34.34 20.36
CA GLY A 835 18.38 -34.60 19.66
C GLY A 835 18.49 -35.44 18.39
N GLY A 836 19.71 -35.85 18.00
CA GLY A 836 19.98 -36.68 16.83
C GLY A 836 19.73 -35.97 15.49
N GLU A 837 19.75 -36.75 14.41
CA GLU A 837 19.74 -36.23 13.03
C GLU A 837 18.45 -35.48 12.65
N ALA A 838 17.29 -35.93 13.13
CA ALA A 838 16.01 -35.28 12.83
C ALA A 838 15.98 -33.84 13.38
N ALA A 839 16.44 -33.64 14.62
CA ALA A 839 16.54 -32.32 15.24
C ALA A 839 17.53 -31.42 14.49
N VAL A 840 18.66 -31.96 14.00
CA VAL A 840 19.62 -31.21 13.18
C VAL A 840 18.97 -30.68 11.91
N GLN A 841 18.19 -31.49 11.19
CA GLN A 841 17.54 -31.04 9.95
C GLN A 841 16.45 -29.99 10.20
N GLU A 842 15.69 -30.12 11.30
CA GLU A 842 14.71 -29.13 11.71
C GLU A 842 15.38 -27.78 12.03
N GLN A 843 16.45 -27.80 12.83
CA GLN A 843 17.18 -26.59 13.19
C GLN A 843 17.93 -26.00 12.00
N TRP A 844 18.46 -26.84 11.11
CA TRP A 844 19.05 -26.39 9.86
C TRP A 844 18.04 -25.66 8.97
N GLN A 845 16.80 -26.17 8.85
CA GLN A 845 15.78 -25.47 8.08
C GLN A 845 15.54 -24.06 8.63
N ARG A 846 15.54 -23.89 9.96
CA ARG A 846 15.44 -22.58 10.61
C ARG A 846 16.65 -21.69 10.31
N ILE A 847 17.87 -22.21 10.41
CA ILE A 847 19.09 -21.49 10.02
C ILE A 847 19.01 -21.03 8.57
N TRP A 848 18.67 -21.92 7.65
CA TRP A 848 18.59 -21.60 6.23
C TRP A 848 17.44 -20.62 5.91
N ASN A 849 16.32 -20.70 6.64
CA ASN A 849 15.26 -19.69 6.55
C ASN A 849 15.75 -18.30 6.94
N GLY A 850 16.56 -18.18 8.00
CA GLY A 850 17.19 -16.91 8.38
C GLY A 850 18.17 -16.38 7.32
N TYR A 851 18.98 -17.25 6.73
CA TYR A 851 19.88 -16.92 5.61
C TYR A 851 19.09 -16.34 4.41
N VAL A 852 18.05 -17.05 3.97
CA VAL A 852 17.22 -16.65 2.83
C VAL A 852 16.39 -15.41 3.13
N ALA A 853 15.87 -15.28 4.35
CA ALA A 853 15.11 -14.11 4.78
C ALA A 853 15.95 -12.84 4.65
N PHE A 854 17.17 -12.84 5.17
CA PHE A 854 18.05 -11.68 5.07
C PHE A 854 18.41 -11.35 3.61
N ALA A 855 18.75 -12.37 2.81
CA ALA A 855 19.10 -12.19 1.40
C ALA A 855 17.96 -11.65 0.49
N ARG A 856 16.70 -11.74 0.94
CA ARG A 856 15.52 -11.46 0.10
C ARG A 856 14.58 -10.41 0.68
N THR A 857 14.82 -9.94 1.91
CA THR A 857 13.93 -8.97 2.56
C THR A 857 14.13 -7.57 1.99
N GLY A 858 13.03 -6.94 1.57
CA GLY A 858 13.02 -5.58 1.01
C GLY A 858 13.37 -5.52 -0.48
N THR A 859 13.22 -4.32 -1.05
CA THR A 859 13.38 -4.03 -2.49
C THR A 859 14.12 -2.74 -2.76
N LEU A 860 14.88 -2.26 -1.77
CA LEU A 860 15.57 -0.98 -1.85
C LEU A 860 16.38 -0.83 -3.13
N TYR A 861 17.05 -1.89 -3.58
CA TYR A 861 17.80 -1.88 -4.83
C TYR A 861 16.91 -1.58 -6.05
N ASP A 862 15.78 -2.28 -6.20
CA ASP A 862 14.86 -2.12 -7.32
C ASP A 862 14.17 -0.75 -7.28
N ASP A 863 13.70 -0.32 -6.11
CA ASP A 863 13.04 0.97 -5.94
C ASP A 863 14.02 2.14 -6.16
N LEU A 864 15.27 2.01 -5.71
CA LEU A 864 16.32 2.99 -6.00
C LEU A 864 16.68 2.99 -7.48
N SER A 865 16.75 1.83 -8.14
CA SER A 865 16.96 1.74 -9.59
C SER A 865 15.84 2.46 -10.34
N ASN A 866 14.60 2.27 -9.92
CA ASN A 866 13.45 2.94 -10.51
C ASN A 866 13.50 4.46 -10.26
N LEU A 867 13.80 4.90 -9.04
CA LEU A 867 13.94 6.32 -8.69
C LEU A 867 15.01 7.00 -9.55
N LEU A 868 16.16 6.36 -9.77
CA LEU A 868 17.26 6.91 -10.55
C LEU A 868 17.00 6.87 -12.06
N LYS A 869 16.37 5.80 -12.57
CA LYS A 869 16.06 5.64 -13.99
C LYS A 869 14.85 6.49 -14.42
N PHE A 870 13.89 6.69 -13.52
CA PHE A 870 12.60 7.36 -13.76
C PHE A 870 12.30 8.33 -12.60
N PRO A 871 13.06 9.43 -12.47
CA PRO A 871 12.82 10.38 -11.39
C PRO A 871 11.42 10.99 -11.51
N PRO A 872 10.69 11.20 -10.38
CA PRO A 872 9.36 11.76 -10.41
C PRO A 872 9.38 13.18 -10.98
N THR A 873 8.38 13.51 -11.78
CA THR A 873 8.27 14.85 -12.39
C THR A 873 8.08 15.92 -11.30
N PRO A 874 8.39 17.20 -11.59
CA PRO A 874 8.11 18.29 -10.66
C PRO A 874 6.64 18.34 -10.23
N GLU A 875 5.72 18.01 -11.13
CA GLU A 875 4.28 17.95 -10.87
C GLU A 875 3.94 16.84 -9.86
N MET A 876 4.44 15.62 -10.05
CA MET A 876 4.22 14.51 -9.11
C MET A 876 4.72 14.86 -7.71
N ARG A 877 5.92 15.43 -7.62
CA ARG A 877 6.52 15.88 -6.35
C ARG A 877 5.68 16.99 -5.69
N LEU A 878 5.11 17.91 -6.47
CA LEU A 878 4.21 18.95 -5.95
C LEU A 878 2.89 18.39 -5.44
N VAL A 879 2.30 17.43 -6.15
CA VAL A 879 1.09 16.73 -5.70
C VAL A 879 1.31 16.15 -4.31
N ASP A 880 2.48 15.57 -4.03
CA ASP A 880 2.82 15.03 -2.71
C ASP A 880 2.99 16.12 -1.65
N VAL A 881 3.56 17.28 -1.99
CA VAL A 881 3.59 18.45 -1.10
C VAL A 881 2.18 18.92 -0.77
N VAL A 882 1.30 19.02 -1.76
CA VAL A 882 -0.10 19.41 -1.57
C VAL A 882 -0.82 18.42 -0.68
N LYS A 883 -0.72 17.11 -0.94
CA LYS A 883 -1.31 16.04 -0.12
C LYS A 883 -0.87 16.11 1.34
N ARG A 884 0.42 16.31 1.60
CA ARG A 884 0.97 16.42 2.97
C ARG A 884 0.42 17.63 3.74
N LYS A 885 0.21 18.75 3.06
CA LYS A 885 -0.30 19.98 3.68
C LYS A 885 -1.84 20.10 3.67
N ALA A 886 -2.54 19.26 2.89
CA ALA A 886 -3.98 19.34 2.67
C ALA A 886 -4.81 19.33 3.96
N ALA A 887 -4.41 18.54 4.98
CA ALA A 887 -5.14 18.43 6.25
C ALA A 887 -5.33 19.77 6.95
N PHE A 888 -4.35 20.68 6.82
CA PHE A 888 -4.44 22.04 7.34
C PHE A 888 -4.94 23.02 6.28
N ALA A 889 -4.42 22.92 5.05
CA ALA A 889 -4.72 23.87 3.98
C ALA A 889 -6.22 23.90 3.60
N SER A 890 -6.89 22.75 3.63
CA SER A 890 -8.31 22.60 3.26
C SER A 890 -9.32 23.24 4.23
N LEU A 891 -8.85 23.89 5.30
CA LEU A 891 -9.69 24.57 6.29
C LEU A 891 -9.47 26.10 6.33
N ASN A 892 -8.59 26.63 5.47
CA ASN A 892 -8.08 28.00 5.60
C ASN A 892 -8.61 29.01 4.56
N HIS A 893 -9.35 28.57 3.53
CA HIS A 893 -9.74 29.46 2.44
C HIS A 893 -11.18 29.98 2.54
N GLY A 894 -12.03 29.36 3.35
CA GLY A 894 -13.39 29.84 3.60
C GLY A 894 -14.22 29.84 2.32
N GLU A 895 -14.98 30.91 2.07
CA GLU A 895 -15.86 31.02 0.89
C GLU A 895 -15.12 31.31 -0.43
N LYS A 896 -13.79 31.43 -0.41
CA LYS A 896 -13.00 31.71 -1.61
C LYS A 896 -13.07 30.56 -2.61
N GLN A 897 -13.22 30.93 -3.87
CA GLN A 897 -13.29 30.01 -5.01
C GLN A 897 -12.06 30.13 -5.90
N LEU A 898 -11.78 29.05 -6.61
CA LEU A 898 -10.84 28.96 -7.70
C LEU A 898 -11.56 28.15 -8.79
N GLY A 899 -11.80 28.76 -9.95
CA GLY A 899 -12.75 28.24 -10.93
C GLY A 899 -14.17 28.16 -10.37
N GLU A 900 -14.89 27.08 -10.67
CA GLU A 900 -16.25 26.83 -10.18
C GLU A 900 -16.30 26.26 -8.75
N ASN A 901 -15.14 25.85 -8.21
CA ASN A 901 -15.03 25.14 -6.93
C ASN A 901 -14.50 26.04 -5.80
N ARG A 902 -14.85 25.74 -4.55
CA ARG A 902 -14.18 26.34 -3.39
C ARG A 902 -12.73 25.84 -3.33
N ILE A 903 -11.78 26.70 -2.95
CA ILE A 903 -10.36 26.30 -2.83
C ILE A 903 -10.20 25.11 -1.90
N ASP A 904 -10.94 25.10 -0.78
CA ASP A 904 -10.92 24.00 0.17
C ASP A 904 -11.32 22.65 -0.46
N ASN A 905 -12.11 22.63 -1.54
CA ASN A 905 -12.50 21.41 -2.26
C ASN A 905 -11.38 20.87 -3.16
N TRP A 906 -10.54 21.74 -3.71
CA TRP A 906 -9.48 21.35 -4.63
C TRP A 906 -8.41 20.47 -3.98
N PHE A 907 -8.27 20.50 -2.65
CA PHE A 907 -7.36 19.58 -1.94
C PHE A 907 -7.80 18.10 -2.01
N LEU A 908 -9.02 17.82 -2.46
CA LEU A 908 -9.49 16.46 -2.76
C LEU A 908 -9.00 15.94 -4.11
N ASP A 909 -8.64 16.86 -5.00
CA ASP A 909 -8.09 16.58 -6.33
C ASP A 909 -6.82 17.43 -6.53
N PRO A 910 -5.68 17.08 -5.89
CA PRO A 910 -4.45 17.84 -6.05
C PRO A 910 -4.00 18.02 -7.52
N PRO A 911 -4.09 17.00 -8.41
CA PRO A 911 -3.86 17.23 -9.84
C PRO A 911 -4.81 18.27 -10.44
N GLY A 912 -6.11 18.18 -10.15
CA GLY A 912 -7.09 19.19 -10.56
C GLY A 912 -6.79 20.59 -10.03
N LEU A 913 -6.32 20.71 -8.78
CA LEU A 913 -5.86 21.97 -8.20
C LEU A 913 -4.71 22.57 -9.01
N LEU A 914 -3.71 21.76 -9.36
CA LEU A 914 -2.57 22.21 -10.16
C LEU A 914 -3.00 22.64 -11.57
N ASN A 915 -3.96 21.93 -12.18
CA ASN A 915 -4.52 22.32 -13.46
C ASN A 915 -5.30 23.65 -13.36
N GLU A 916 -6.18 23.78 -12.38
CA GLU A 916 -6.97 25.00 -12.19
C GLU A 916 -6.10 26.22 -11.82
N LEU A 917 -4.99 26.02 -11.09
CA LEU A 917 -4.01 27.08 -10.84
C LEU A 917 -3.39 27.62 -12.14
N GLN A 918 -3.27 26.78 -13.18
CA GLN A 918 -2.85 27.22 -14.52
C GLN A 918 -3.99 27.90 -15.27
N GLU A 919 -5.18 27.29 -15.32
CA GLU A 919 -6.34 27.81 -16.06
C GLU A 919 -6.81 29.18 -15.54
N SER A 920 -6.73 29.38 -14.22
CA SER A 920 -7.04 30.66 -13.56
C SER A 920 -5.99 31.76 -13.79
N GLY A 921 -4.80 31.41 -14.30
CA GLY A 921 -3.68 32.34 -14.52
C GLY A 921 -2.86 32.67 -13.27
N LEU A 922 -3.09 31.99 -12.13
CA LEU A 922 -2.24 32.12 -10.95
C LEU A 922 -0.82 31.58 -11.20
N ILE A 923 -0.71 30.55 -12.04
CA ILE A 923 0.54 29.98 -12.54
C ILE A 923 0.63 30.26 -14.05
N SER A 924 1.63 31.03 -14.44
CA SER A 924 2.00 31.28 -15.84
C SER A 924 2.98 30.23 -16.33
N ALA A 925 2.55 29.37 -17.26
CA ALA A 925 3.36 28.30 -17.82
C ALA A 925 4.72 28.80 -18.33
N GLY A 926 5.80 28.22 -17.82
CA GLY A 926 7.18 28.50 -18.19
C GLY A 926 7.86 29.68 -17.47
N ASP A 927 7.11 30.53 -16.76
CA ASP A 927 7.64 31.80 -16.22
C ASP A 927 7.21 32.01 -14.75
N PRO A 928 8.01 31.51 -13.77
CA PRO A 928 7.71 31.67 -12.35
C PRO A 928 7.60 33.13 -11.90
N GLU A 929 8.31 34.05 -12.55
CA GLU A 929 8.31 35.46 -12.14
C GLU A 929 7.05 36.21 -12.59
N LYS A 930 6.30 35.66 -13.56
CA LYS A 930 4.98 36.16 -13.95
C LYS A 930 3.81 35.50 -13.21
N SER A 931 4.08 34.42 -12.49
CA SER A 931 3.06 33.69 -11.73
C SER A 931 2.70 34.46 -10.45
N THR A 932 1.51 35.04 -10.42
CA THR A 932 0.99 35.78 -9.26
C THR A 932 0.84 34.92 -8.00
N PHE A 933 0.80 33.58 -8.15
CA PHE A 933 0.88 32.64 -7.03
C PHE A 933 2.03 32.93 -6.07
N PHE A 934 3.23 33.26 -6.58
CA PHE A 934 4.40 33.50 -5.71
C PHE A 934 4.30 34.81 -4.91
N GLU A 935 3.47 35.76 -5.32
CA GLU A 935 3.19 36.96 -4.53
C GLU A 935 2.44 36.59 -3.24
N LEU A 936 1.58 35.57 -3.31
CA LEU A 936 0.81 35.07 -2.17
C LEU A 936 1.69 34.46 -1.08
N THR A 937 2.89 33.97 -1.42
CA THR A 937 3.82 33.31 -0.49
C THR A 937 4.86 34.27 0.11
N THR A 938 4.88 35.53 -0.33
CA THR A 938 5.75 36.58 0.24
C THR A 938 5.32 37.01 1.65
N SER A 939 6.16 37.77 2.35
CA SER A 939 5.88 38.30 3.70
C SER A 939 4.61 39.14 3.83
N THR A 940 4.09 39.65 2.72
CA THR A 940 2.85 40.44 2.66
C THR A 940 1.66 39.63 2.16
N GLY A 941 1.89 38.41 1.67
CA GLY A 941 0.88 37.53 1.12
C GLY A 941 0.23 36.62 2.17
N PRO A 942 -0.99 36.12 1.92
CA PRO A 942 -1.73 35.30 2.88
C PRO A 942 -1.14 33.89 3.09
N MET A 943 -0.21 33.46 2.24
CA MET A 943 0.45 32.15 2.31
C MET A 943 1.91 32.24 2.78
N TYR A 944 2.29 33.34 3.44
CA TYR A 944 3.63 33.51 3.99
C TYR A 944 4.01 32.35 4.92
N LYS A 945 5.19 31.75 4.70
CA LYS A 945 5.74 30.62 5.48
C LYS A 945 4.91 29.33 5.48
N VAL A 946 3.94 29.20 4.57
CA VAL A 946 3.21 27.93 4.36
C VAL A 946 4.12 26.87 3.72
N PHE A 947 5.01 27.29 2.83
CA PHE A 947 5.99 26.44 2.15
C PHE A 947 7.40 26.74 2.65
N THR A 948 8.24 25.70 2.69
CA THR A 948 9.69 25.84 2.87
C THR A 948 10.34 26.40 1.60
N ASP A 949 11.59 26.84 1.70
CA ASP A 949 12.32 27.40 0.56
C ASP A 949 12.51 26.35 -0.55
N ASP A 950 12.77 25.08 -0.20
CA ASP A 950 12.89 23.97 -1.15
C ASP A 950 11.54 23.63 -1.80
N GLU A 951 10.45 23.66 -1.04
CA GLU A 951 9.10 23.48 -1.59
C GLU A 951 8.75 24.61 -2.57
N LEU A 952 9.10 25.86 -2.27
CA LEU A 952 8.90 26.99 -3.17
C LEU A 952 9.75 26.86 -4.45
N GLU A 953 10.98 26.38 -4.35
CA GLU A 953 11.78 26.12 -5.54
C GLU A 953 11.18 24.99 -6.39
N LEU A 954 10.59 23.96 -5.77
CA LEU A 954 9.82 22.94 -6.49
C LEU A 954 8.59 23.54 -7.21
N TRP A 955 7.87 24.47 -6.60
CA TRP A 955 6.81 25.22 -7.29
C TRP A 955 7.33 25.97 -8.52
N ARG A 956 8.53 26.58 -8.42
CA ARG A 956 9.18 27.26 -9.55
C ARG A 956 9.65 26.27 -10.61
N GLU A 957 10.24 25.15 -10.21
CA GLU A 957 10.66 24.05 -11.09
C GLU A 957 9.50 23.54 -11.93
N TRP A 958 8.37 23.23 -11.29
CA TRP A 958 7.15 22.83 -11.98
C TRP A 958 6.65 23.92 -12.93
N THR A 959 6.58 25.18 -12.47
CA THR A 959 6.16 26.30 -13.32
C THR A 959 7.02 26.41 -14.58
N ARG A 960 8.36 26.28 -14.46
CA ARG A 960 9.27 26.26 -15.62
C ARG A 960 9.00 25.05 -16.51
N SER A 961 8.70 23.89 -15.94
CA SER A 961 8.43 22.66 -16.70
C SER A 961 7.17 22.72 -17.56
N LEU A 962 6.22 23.61 -17.24
CA LEU A 962 5.00 23.84 -18.03
C LEU A 962 5.25 24.64 -19.33
N GLY A 963 6.40 25.32 -19.44
CA GLY A 963 6.77 26.04 -20.66
C GLY A 963 7.15 25.09 -21.80
N ALA A 964 7.02 25.55 -23.05
CA ALA A 964 7.58 24.81 -24.18
C ALA A 964 9.06 24.51 -23.90
N GLN A 965 9.46 23.23 -23.97
CA GLN A 965 10.84 22.86 -23.69
C GLN A 965 11.78 23.73 -24.54
N PRO A 966 12.70 24.49 -23.93
CA PRO A 966 13.69 25.19 -24.70
C PRO A 966 14.46 24.11 -25.48
N PRO A 967 14.77 24.35 -26.77
CA PRO A 967 15.70 23.46 -27.47
C PRO A 967 16.98 23.36 -26.61
N PRO A 968 17.62 22.17 -26.56
CA PRO A 968 18.88 22.04 -25.85
C PRO A 968 19.82 23.14 -26.34
N ALA A 969 20.47 23.85 -25.42
CA ALA A 969 21.36 24.96 -25.75
C ALA A 969 22.29 24.54 -26.90
N GLU A 970 22.30 25.31 -28.00
CA GLU A 970 23.20 25.02 -29.13
C GLU A 970 24.64 25.12 -28.64
N LEU A 971 25.29 23.96 -28.47
CA LEU A 971 26.71 23.90 -28.12
C LEU A 971 27.51 24.64 -29.20
N THR A 972 28.40 25.53 -28.77
CA THR A 972 29.38 26.16 -29.66
C THR A 972 30.23 25.09 -30.37
N PRO A 973 30.85 25.38 -31.52
CA PRO A 973 31.69 24.41 -32.22
C PRO A 973 32.82 23.83 -31.33
N LEU A 974 33.34 24.61 -30.38
CA LEU A 974 34.32 24.13 -29.40
C LEU A 974 33.70 23.17 -28.37
N GLU A 975 32.56 23.53 -27.77
CA GLU A 975 31.87 22.69 -26.78
C GLU A 975 31.39 21.37 -27.39
N ALA A 976 30.87 21.41 -28.62
CA ALA A 976 30.47 20.22 -29.36
C ALA A 976 31.67 19.31 -29.67
N MET A 977 32.82 19.91 -30.04
CA MET A 977 34.05 19.17 -30.32
C MET A 977 34.66 18.56 -29.05
N ILE A 978 34.62 19.26 -27.92
CA ILE A 978 35.02 18.72 -26.60
C ILE A 978 34.16 17.51 -26.25
N LEU A 979 32.83 17.65 -26.37
CA LEU A 979 31.88 16.58 -26.10
C LEU A 979 32.11 15.35 -27.01
N LEU A 980 32.39 15.56 -28.29
CA LEU A 980 32.74 14.50 -29.24
C LEU A 980 34.03 13.79 -28.83
N VAL A 981 35.09 14.54 -28.51
CA VAL A 981 36.38 13.95 -28.09
C VAL A 981 36.21 13.15 -26.80
N ASP A 982 35.46 13.66 -25.82
CA ASP A 982 35.21 12.96 -24.55
C ASP A 982 34.38 11.69 -24.76
N THR A 983 33.40 11.73 -25.68
CA THR A 983 32.59 10.56 -26.08
C THR A 983 33.46 9.48 -26.73
N LEU A 984 34.42 9.87 -27.58
CA LEU A 984 35.30 8.95 -28.28
C LEU A 984 36.49 8.48 -27.43
N ARG A 985 36.94 9.28 -26.46
CA ARG A 985 38.12 9.00 -25.62
C ARG A 985 38.03 7.64 -24.95
N ARG A 986 36.83 7.26 -24.49
CA ARG A 986 36.54 5.96 -23.84
C ARG A 986 36.91 4.74 -24.70
N ARG A 987 36.93 4.87 -26.03
CA ARG A 987 37.26 3.78 -26.97
C ARG A 987 38.65 3.88 -27.58
N GLN A 988 39.28 5.06 -27.56
CA GLN A 988 40.47 5.34 -28.36
C GLN A 988 41.78 5.46 -27.56
N ALA A 989 41.71 5.68 -26.24
CA ALA A 989 42.91 5.81 -25.38
C ALA A 989 43.75 4.51 -25.28
N GLY A 990 43.16 3.35 -25.56
CA GLY A 990 43.84 2.03 -25.52
C GLY A 990 43.90 1.30 -26.87
N ASN A 991 43.55 1.96 -27.98
CA ASN A 991 43.53 1.31 -29.29
C ASN A 991 44.95 1.12 -29.83
N THR A 992 45.36 -0.11 -30.12
CA THR A 992 46.69 -0.46 -30.65
C THR A 992 47.01 0.20 -32.00
N ALA A 993 45.99 0.65 -32.74
CA ALA A 993 46.20 1.45 -33.94
C ALA A 993 46.72 2.87 -33.64
N HIS A 994 46.48 3.42 -32.44
CA HIS A 994 46.88 4.76 -32.01
C HIS A 994 48.21 4.80 -31.23
N THR A 995 48.77 3.64 -30.85
CA THR A 995 50.06 3.57 -30.16
C THR A 995 51.25 3.79 -31.09
N ASN A 996 51.08 3.54 -32.39
CA ASN A 996 52.16 3.62 -33.40
C ASN A 996 52.10 4.88 -34.28
N VAL A 997 51.06 5.71 -34.13
CA VAL A 997 50.92 6.98 -34.85
C VAL A 997 51.26 8.11 -33.89
N VAL A 998 52.19 8.99 -34.27
CA VAL A 998 52.61 10.13 -33.44
C VAL A 998 52.17 11.45 -34.06
N ILE A 999 51.77 12.39 -33.22
CA ILE A 999 51.43 13.76 -33.61
C ILE A 999 52.13 14.74 -32.66
N SER A 1000 52.39 15.95 -33.15
CA SER A 1000 53.04 17.02 -32.39
C SER A 1000 52.05 18.03 -31.87
N GLY A 1001 52.23 18.55 -30.67
CA GLY A 1001 51.35 19.56 -30.09
C GLY A 1001 52.02 20.31 -28.94
N PRO A 1002 51.37 21.36 -28.39
CA PRO A 1002 51.84 22.04 -27.19
C PRO A 1002 51.92 21.09 -26.00
N ASP A 1003 53.04 21.09 -25.26
CA ASP A 1003 53.21 20.23 -24.09
C ASP A 1003 52.16 20.60 -23.02
N PRO A 1004 51.35 19.65 -22.53
CA PRO A 1004 50.33 19.92 -21.51
C PRO A 1004 50.88 20.54 -20.21
N ALA A 1005 52.15 20.33 -19.89
CA ALA A 1005 52.80 20.89 -18.70
C ALA A 1005 53.51 22.23 -18.97
N ASP A 1006 53.84 22.53 -20.22
CA ASP A 1006 54.45 23.79 -20.68
C ASP A 1006 53.99 24.11 -22.11
N PRO A 1007 52.83 24.77 -22.29
CA PRO A 1007 52.24 25.01 -23.62
C PRO A 1007 53.12 25.84 -24.56
N GLY A 1008 54.21 26.44 -24.08
CA GLY A 1008 55.20 27.14 -24.89
C GLY A 1008 56.20 26.22 -25.61
N ARG A 1009 56.16 24.90 -25.35
CA ARG A 1009 57.04 23.89 -25.99
C ARG A 1009 56.25 22.91 -26.83
N THR A 1010 56.78 22.54 -27.99
CA THR A 1010 56.22 21.47 -28.81
C THR A 1010 56.72 20.10 -28.34
N ARG A 1011 55.80 19.16 -28.17
CA ARG A 1011 56.07 17.76 -27.84
C ARG A 1011 55.52 16.86 -28.95
N THR A 1012 56.21 15.76 -29.27
CA THR A 1012 55.74 14.76 -30.22
C THR A 1012 55.55 13.43 -29.49
N GLU A 1013 54.33 12.92 -29.48
CA GLU A 1013 53.96 11.70 -28.77
C GLU A 1013 52.90 10.91 -29.54
N SER A 1014 52.65 9.67 -29.12
CA SER A 1014 51.62 8.83 -29.76
C SER A 1014 50.22 9.44 -29.62
N VAL A 1015 49.35 9.19 -30.59
CA VAL A 1015 47.94 9.60 -30.53
C VAL A 1015 47.27 9.04 -29.27
N ALA A 1016 47.60 7.81 -28.88
CA ALA A 1016 47.13 7.21 -27.63
C ALA A 1016 47.56 8.02 -26.39
N TRP A 1017 48.80 8.51 -26.36
CA TRP A 1017 49.28 9.38 -25.28
C TRP A 1017 48.51 10.71 -25.24
N TRP A 1018 48.26 11.33 -26.40
CA TRP A 1018 47.48 12.58 -26.47
C TRP A 1018 46.01 12.40 -26.04
N PHE A 1019 45.40 11.23 -26.30
CA PHE A 1019 44.08 10.90 -25.77
C PHE A 1019 44.04 10.78 -24.24
N ALA A 1020 45.17 10.48 -23.60
CA ALA A 1020 45.30 10.47 -22.13
C ALA A 1020 45.51 11.86 -21.52
N GLN A 1021 45.69 12.90 -22.33
CA GLN A 1021 45.85 14.30 -21.88
C GLN A 1021 44.49 15.04 -21.86
N PRO A 1022 44.39 16.20 -21.18
CA PRO A 1022 43.20 17.05 -21.22
C PRO A 1022 42.75 17.35 -22.65
N THR A 1023 41.44 17.46 -22.87
CA THR A 1023 40.83 17.60 -24.21
C THR A 1023 41.38 18.78 -25.00
N GLY A 1024 41.67 19.89 -24.33
CA GLY A 1024 42.30 21.05 -24.95
C GLY A 1024 43.67 20.74 -25.57
N SER A 1025 44.50 19.95 -24.89
CA SER A 1025 45.83 19.58 -25.38
C SER A 1025 45.77 18.66 -26.61
N LEU A 1026 44.84 17.71 -26.63
CA LEU A 1026 44.62 16.85 -27.81
C LEU A 1026 44.10 17.66 -29.00
N LEU A 1027 43.13 18.55 -28.79
CA LEU A 1027 42.61 19.42 -29.85
C LEU A 1027 43.69 20.35 -30.40
N ALA A 1028 44.55 20.89 -29.53
CA ALA A 1028 45.69 21.71 -29.92
C ALA A 1028 46.74 20.92 -30.72
N ALA A 1029 46.97 19.65 -30.37
CA ALA A 1029 47.81 18.74 -31.15
C ALA A 1029 47.20 18.43 -32.53
N ILE A 1030 45.90 18.12 -32.61
CA ILE A 1030 45.21 17.90 -33.88
C ILE A 1030 45.28 19.14 -34.79
N ALA A 1031 45.13 20.33 -34.20
CA ALA A 1031 45.21 21.63 -34.90
C ALA A 1031 46.65 22.13 -35.17
N HIS A 1032 47.68 21.42 -34.69
CA HIS A 1032 49.06 21.87 -34.82
C HIS A 1032 49.54 21.84 -36.28
N SER A 1033 50.16 22.92 -36.74
CA SER A 1033 50.56 23.11 -38.14
C SER A 1033 51.49 22.02 -38.67
N ASP A 1034 52.33 21.46 -37.80
CA ASP A 1034 53.32 20.43 -38.17
C ASP A 1034 52.69 19.09 -38.56
N ASN A 1035 51.45 18.81 -38.11
CA ASN A 1035 50.79 17.55 -38.41
C ASN A 1035 50.03 17.56 -39.73
N ARG A 1036 49.71 18.76 -40.27
CA ARG A 1036 48.95 18.95 -41.53
C ARG A 1036 47.62 18.17 -41.58
N LEU A 1037 47.00 17.95 -40.41
CA LEU A 1037 45.75 17.19 -40.28
C LEU A 1037 44.53 18.06 -40.61
N VAL A 1038 44.46 19.26 -40.03
CA VAL A 1038 43.36 20.21 -40.28
C VAL A 1038 43.90 21.51 -40.85
N SER A 1039 43.10 22.13 -41.72
CA SER A 1039 43.30 23.46 -42.28
C SER A 1039 42.22 24.37 -41.68
N PRO A 1040 42.53 25.13 -40.61
CA PRO A 1040 41.54 25.96 -39.92
C PRO A 1040 40.80 26.89 -40.89
N GLY A 1041 39.47 26.86 -40.86
CA GLY A 1041 38.58 27.61 -41.76
C GLY A 1041 38.27 26.94 -43.10
N HIS A 1042 38.98 25.87 -43.45
CA HIS A 1042 38.89 25.18 -44.75
C HIS A 1042 38.72 23.65 -44.59
N PRO A 1043 37.51 23.17 -44.22
CA PRO A 1043 37.22 21.74 -44.07
C PRO A 1043 37.54 20.91 -45.31
N GLU A 1044 37.33 21.48 -46.51
CA GLU A 1044 37.61 20.87 -47.81
C GLU A 1044 39.11 20.63 -48.07
N GLU A 1045 39.98 21.37 -47.41
CA GLU A 1045 41.45 21.26 -47.52
C GLU A 1045 42.07 20.43 -46.37
N SER A 1046 41.25 19.88 -45.47
CA SER A 1046 41.70 19.16 -44.28
C SER A 1046 41.82 17.65 -44.50
N SER A 1047 43.05 17.13 -44.47
CA SER A 1047 43.34 15.68 -44.63
C SER A 1047 42.65 14.82 -43.55
N PHE A 1048 42.39 15.38 -42.38
CA PHE A 1048 41.61 14.75 -41.30
C PHE A 1048 40.20 14.37 -41.78
N LEU A 1049 39.56 15.17 -42.63
CA LEU A 1049 38.23 14.93 -43.15
C LEU A 1049 38.21 14.09 -44.44
N SER A 1050 39.16 14.35 -45.35
CA SER A 1050 39.23 13.68 -46.67
C SER A 1050 39.85 12.29 -46.59
N ASP A 1051 40.81 12.09 -45.68
CA ASP A 1051 41.61 10.88 -45.64
C ASP A 1051 41.26 10.07 -44.40
N LEU A 1052 41.31 10.64 -43.20
CA LEU A 1052 41.08 9.86 -41.97
C LEU A 1052 39.59 9.58 -41.71
N LEU A 1053 38.73 10.58 -41.86
CA LEU A 1053 37.28 10.44 -41.63
C LEU A 1053 36.47 10.04 -42.87
N ALA A 1054 37.11 9.65 -43.98
CA ALA A 1054 36.42 9.15 -45.16
C ALA A 1054 35.49 7.96 -44.78
N PRO A 1055 34.27 7.86 -45.35
CA PRO A 1055 33.29 6.83 -44.97
C PRO A 1055 33.80 5.38 -45.07
N ALA A 1056 34.76 5.12 -45.97
CA ALA A 1056 35.37 3.80 -46.15
C ALA A 1056 36.33 3.40 -45.00
N ASN A 1057 36.80 4.36 -44.21
CA ASN A 1057 37.83 4.14 -43.19
C ASN A 1057 37.23 3.86 -41.81
N ALA A 1058 37.99 3.14 -40.98
CA ALA A 1058 37.54 2.75 -39.64
C ALA A 1058 37.24 3.95 -38.74
N MET A 1059 38.03 5.03 -38.85
CA MET A 1059 37.82 6.28 -38.12
C MET A 1059 36.57 7.03 -38.65
N GLY A 1060 36.33 7.04 -39.96
CA GLY A 1060 35.10 7.58 -40.56
C GLY A 1060 33.83 6.89 -40.06
N ARG A 1061 33.84 5.56 -39.91
CA ARG A 1061 32.70 4.82 -39.29
C ARG A 1061 32.50 5.14 -37.82
N ALA A 1062 33.57 5.40 -37.07
CA ALA A 1062 33.47 5.78 -35.65
C ALA A 1062 32.85 7.18 -35.45
N PHE A 1063 33.01 8.08 -36.42
CA PHE A 1063 32.46 9.44 -36.39
C PHE A 1063 31.09 9.56 -37.07
N ALA A 1064 30.57 8.47 -37.66
CA ALA A 1064 29.26 8.46 -38.33
C ALA A 1064 28.06 8.38 -37.36
N ALA A 1065 28.30 8.07 -36.08
CA ALA A 1065 27.26 8.01 -35.06
C ALA A 1065 26.88 9.42 -34.55
N VAL A 1066 25.61 9.59 -34.15
CA VAL A 1066 25.11 10.80 -33.48
C VAL A 1066 25.73 10.89 -32.08
N VAL A 1067 26.25 12.06 -31.72
CA VAL A 1067 26.87 12.28 -30.40
C VAL A 1067 25.77 12.49 -29.34
N PRO A 1068 25.77 11.73 -28.23
CA PRO A 1068 24.76 11.86 -27.17
C PRO A 1068 24.66 13.29 -26.64
N GLY A 1069 23.43 13.78 -26.45
CA GLY A 1069 23.19 15.19 -26.09
C GLY A 1069 23.18 16.16 -27.27
N THR A 1070 23.31 15.66 -28.51
CA THR A 1070 23.22 16.45 -29.75
C THR A 1070 22.41 15.72 -30.84
N ASN A 1071 21.99 16.43 -31.89
CA ASN A 1071 21.40 15.85 -33.11
C ASN A 1071 22.42 15.78 -34.27
N ARG A 1072 23.73 15.89 -33.98
CA ARG A 1072 24.80 15.97 -34.99
C ARG A 1072 25.66 14.71 -34.93
N THR A 1073 26.17 14.25 -36.09
CA THR A 1073 27.16 13.18 -36.10
C THR A 1073 28.53 13.71 -35.68
N GLY A 1074 29.43 12.82 -35.23
CA GLY A 1074 30.80 13.22 -34.95
C GLY A 1074 31.50 13.87 -36.15
N ARG A 1075 31.16 13.45 -37.37
CA ARG A 1075 31.65 14.07 -38.61
C ARG A 1075 31.12 15.50 -38.78
N ASP A 1076 29.82 15.73 -38.55
CA ASP A 1076 29.22 17.08 -38.66
C ASP A 1076 29.87 18.06 -37.67
N ILE A 1077 30.05 17.62 -36.42
CA ILE A 1077 30.71 18.41 -35.37
C ILE A 1077 32.16 18.75 -35.76
N THR A 1078 32.89 17.79 -36.34
CA THR A 1078 34.29 18.02 -36.77
C THR A 1078 34.36 19.00 -37.94
N VAL A 1079 33.43 18.94 -38.90
CA VAL A 1079 33.34 19.88 -40.02
C VAL A 1079 33.04 21.29 -39.51
N GLU A 1080 32.07 21.44 -38.62
CA GLU A 1080 31.71 22.73 -38.01
C GLU A 1080 32.86 23.32 -37.19
N TRP A 1081 33.59 22.49 -36.43
CA TRP A 1081 34.76 22.91 -35.68
C TRP A 1081 35.90 23.42 -36.57
N ILE A 1082 36.19 22.75 -37.69
CA ILE A 1082 37.21 23.20 -38.65
C ILE A 1082 36.75 24.48 -39.35
N ALA A 1083 35.49 24.55 -39.79
CA ALA A 1083 34.92 25.75 -40.42
C ALA A 1083 34.96 26.97 -39.50
N ALA A 1084 34.82 26.76 -38.18
CA ALA A 1084 34.94 27.79 -37.15
C ALA A 1084 36.40 28.22 -36.85
N GLY A 1085 37.39 27.70 -37.59
CA GLY A 1085 38.80 28.04 -37.40
C GLY A 1085 39.51 27.19 -36.33
N CYS A 1086 39.01 25.99 -36.05
CA CYS A 1086 39.55 25.08 -35.03
C CYS A 1086 39.72 25.76 -33.65
N PRO A 1087 38.67 26.38 -33.08
CA PRO A 1087 38.78 27.06 -31.80
C PRO A 1087 39.30 26.09 -30.71
N LEU A 1088 40.15 26.58 -29.82
CA LEU A 1088 40.77 25.81 -28.73
C LEU A 1088 40.36 26.42 -27.37
N PRO A 1089 40.25 25.60 -26.30
CA PRO A 1089 40.07 26.12 -24.96
C PRO A 1089 41.37 26.80 -24.48
N ASP A 1090 41.29 27.66 -23.46
CA ASP A 1090 42.48 28.22 -22.81
C ASP A 1090 43.33 27.09 -22.21
N LEU A 1091 44.60 27.01 -22.61
CA LEU A 1091 45.54 25.99 -22.17
C LEU A 1091 46.32 26.41 -20.92
N ALA A 1092 46.05 27.60 -20.36
CA ALA A 1092 46.65 28.03 -19.11
C ALA A 1092 46.13 27.18 -17.92
N PRO A 1093 47.01 26.69 -17.02
CA PRO A 1093 46.54 25.99 -15.82
C PRO A 1093 45.70 26.94 -14.95
N PRO A 1094 44.61 26.46 -14.32
CA PRO A 1094 43.77 27.30 -13.48
C PRO A 1094 44.62 27.93 -12.37
N ARG A 1095 44.55 29.26 -12.23
CA ARG A 1095 45.12 29.96 -11.08
C ARG A 1095 44.45 29.41 -9.83
N SER A 1096 45.22 28.72 -9.00
CA SER A 1096 44.80 28.30 -7.66
C SER A 1096 44.25 29.49 -6.90
N GLN A 1097 42.94 29.50 -6.65
CA GLN A 1097 42.36 30.36 -5.63
C GLN A 1097 42.75 29.78 -4.28
N VAL A 1098 43.55 30.57 -3.56
CA VAL A 1098 44.02 30.29 -2.21
C VAL A 1098 42.82 30.17 -1.27
N MET A 1099 42.52 28.95 -0.83
CA MET A 1099 41.80 28.75 0.43
C MET A 1099 42.75 29.05 1.59
N VAL A 1100 42.23 29.83 2.52
CA VAL A 1100 42.89 30.36 3.72
C VAL A 1100 43.48 29.22 4.56
N THR A 1101 44.74 29.37 4.93
CA THR A 1101 45.48 28.47 5.83
C THR A 1101 44.93 28.55 7.27
N PRO A 1102 44.69 27.43 7.96
CA PRO A 1102 44.65 27.43 9.43
C PRO A 1102 46.07 27.55 10.01
N PRO A 1103 46.24 28.04 11.25
CA PRO A 1103 47.53 28.42 11.80
C PRO A 1103 48.45 27.22 12.08
N VAL A 1104 49.72 27.41 11.78
CA VAL A 1104 50.84 26.50 12.00
C VAL A 1104 51.08 26.28 13.49
N LEU A 1105 51.07 25.02 13.93
CA LEU A 1105 51.63 24.59 15.22
C LEU A 1105 53.15 24.84 15.21
N SER A 1106 53.63 25.62 16.17
CA SER A 1106 55.05 26.01 16.29
C SER A 1106 55.98 24.82 16.56
N GLU A 1107 57.21 24.92 16.05
CA GLU A 1107 58.35 23.98 16.19
C GLU A 1107 58.70 23.55 17.63
N ALA A 1108 58.08 24.13 18.66
CA ALA A 1108 58.25 23.72 20.06
C ALA A 1108 57.62 22.36 20.41
N MET A 1109 56.68 21.83 19.61
CA MET A 1109 56.07 20.51 19.87
C MET A 1109 56.79 19.34 19.17
N ALA A 1110 57.60 19.61 18.15
CA ALA A 1110 58.35 18.57 17.42
C ALA A 1110 59.53 18.00 18.23
N GLN A 1111 60.01 18.74 19.24
CA GLN A 1111 61.20 18.38 20.01
C GLN A 1111 60.90 17.58 21.29
N ALA A 1112 59.63 17.44 21.68
CA ALA A 1112 59.22 16.65 22.85
C ALA A 1112 59.07 15.13 22.57
N PHE A 1113 59.10 14.71 21.30
CA PHE A 1113 58.92 13.30 20.93
C PHE A 1113 60.22 12.50 20.71
N ALA A 1114 61.38 13.13 20.86
CA ALA A 1114 62.68 12.48 20.64
C ALA A 1114 63.22 11.71 21.87
N ASP A 1115 62.76 11.99 23.10
CA ASP A 1115 63.43 11.54 24.33
C ASP A 1115 62.59 10.68 25.30
N GLY A 1116 61.52 10.01 24.84
CA GLY A 1116 60.64 9.19 25.70
C GLY A 1116 60.53 7.74 25.27
N GLY A 1117 61.44 6.87 25.72
CA GLY A 1117 61.42 5.44 25.42
C GLY A 1117 60.38 4.65 26.23
N VAL A 1118 59.53 3.86 25.55
CA VAL A 1118 58.88 2.64 26.09
C VAL A 1118 58.67 1.61 24.97
N SER A 1119 58.85 0.34 25.30
CA SER A 1119 59.02 -0.85 24.45
C SER A 1119 57.86 -1.21 23.51
N ARG A 1120 58.19 -1.62 22.27
CA ARG A 1120 57.30 -2.36 21.36
C ARG A 1120 57.30 -3.87 21.68
N PRO A 1121 56.15 -4.56 21.75
CA PRO A 1121 56.11 -6.02 21.65
C PRO A 1121 56.30 -6.47 20.19
N LYS A 1122 57.04 -7.57 20.01
CA LYS A 1122 57.36 -8.20 18.73
C LYS A 1122 56.13 -8.92 18.15
N VAL A 1123 55.72 -8.55 16.93
CA VAL A 1123 54.92 -9.41 16.06
C VAL A 1123 55.88 -10.24 15.20
N ARG A 1124 55.77 -11.57 15.28
CA ARG A 1124 56.51 -12.53 14.44
C ARG A 1124 55.56 -13.06 13.37
N GLY A 1125 56.01 -13.06 12.12
CA GLY A 1125 55.61 -14.07 11.14
C GLY A 1125 54.88 -13.55 9.90
N MET A 1126 55.62 -13.02 8.92
CA MET A 1126 55.34 -13.30 7.51
C MET A 1126 56.68 -13.51 6.81
N GLY A 1127 56.88 -14.71 6.27
CA GLY A 1127 57.91 -15.00 5.28
C GLY A 1127 57.37 -14.70 3.88
N PRO A 1128 58.24 -14.42 2.90
CA PRO A 1128 57.86 -13.88 1.61
C PRO A 1128 57.51 -14.99 0.62
N VAL A 1129 56.48 -14.78 -0.20
CA VAL A 1129 56.33 -15.45 -1.51
C VAL A 1129 56.00 -14.38 -2.54
N HIS A 1130 56.70 -14.48 -3.66
CA HIS A 1130 56.87 -13.53 -4.77
C HIS A 1130 55.61 -13.09 -5.50
#